data_AF-A0A2N5VN84-F1
#
_entry.id   AF-A0A2N5VN84-F1
#
_cell.length_a   1.000
_cell.length_b   1.000
_cell.length_c   1.000
_cell.angle_alpha   90.00
_cell.angle_beta   90.00
_cell.angle_gamma   90.00
#
_symmetry.space_group_name_H-M   'P 1'
#
loop_
_entity.id
_entity.type
_entity.pdbx_description
1 polymer ?
#
loop_
_entity_poly.entity_id
_entity_poly.type
_entity_poly.pdbx_seq_one_letter_code
_entity_poly.pdbx_strand_id
1 'polypeptide(L)'
;MDGPSKTMAPWLSLETPLKKTLYHHRTTVSAAISSMLATMAAFPLDSIKSRLQVNNYDSVMDCVKKTYVEEGPKGFYRGIAIPMLTITIVRTLSFTIYNDTKQFLHQRQLVSSTSARDIALSGLAGGAASGFLISVGSCAFELVKIRSQLESAIAAKQDRPLKDINTWRGAREIISSHGLKGLYFGFNLHCLRDTLGTGLYFLGYDTARFFSEKKIDEIEYRRSLEPAADYGFVLPRSALPFLCGSTCGVASWFIIYPLDVVKSRLQRDALASSIVVPTHNPQNVNGKLTRSSSLSCTTRNSFGLKAAFELFQQLISKSNGGGIKVLYSGLSISAFRSFFQHGVMWTILESYRLNFRWSSPLFSLLFIFLPDLRAGKPSRGWRGPEPSGDRPAPAGAHLILTGSSESHFDSIRTSTTPPMESSDNSTHADDSSDAGSESEEQSSGKEQSGPSDKVHATLRKLLRKYQFSLNQMFCREDENLTLDQMDEKIDCLHDLRTSVLPSIKRQILDLLQSLDLSEQPTYPCPDPELTTKIISEMHRTIGKAMSAAETIGLEAPQPEPSHDRQLKEFKQFRSNRILWKTKAVIHQNLCDLLETFGMWLLEWDRQEDREDVEFQTKSAETGRELSALAVSARIEIDAVLEWLSLSDLAIIQEEWQGPRRKASDMLAALAEMLNGTYVWRKKADQNEQADETDLEKKKAHRARAIQLARWAIPMVKLTRLFYTKLCTTSQLPFTLDPEISSKEHDELRDKVGALYARIDRVLGGLCFIYETDEDLANKIRGLREVTLRSTGDLDRALLALSFHIAPLHPAASPSALQRDFKDFFRPLTGLLLVATTNFRDAVTSCFGKLDESESD
;
A
#
# COMPACT_ATOMS: atom_id res chain seq x y z
N MET A 1 -14.64 19.57 -43.23
CA MET A 1 -13.51 20.41 -42.79
C MET A 1 -12.87 19.70 -41.62
N ASP A 2 -11.72 19.08 -41.89
CA ASP A 2 -10.94 18.32 -40.92
C ASP A 2 -10.39 19.24 -39.82
N GLY A 3 -10.82 19.01 -38.59
CA GLY A 3 -10.22 19.58 -37.38
C GLY A 3 -9.36 18.51 -36.70
N PRO A 4 -8.19 18.85 -36.14
CA PRO A 4 -7.16 17.88 -35.81
C PRO A 4 -7.62 17.01 -34.64
N SER A 5 -7.57 15.69 -34.85
CA SER A 5 -7.62 14.68 -33.80
C SER A 5 -6.50 14.97 -32.80
N LYS A 6 -6.87 15.51 -31.64
CA LYS A 6 -5.98 15.50 -30.47
C LYS A 6 -5.83 14.05 -30.07
N THR A 7 -4.74 13.45 -30.51
CA THR A 7 -4.18 12.21 -29.97
C THR A 7 -4.12 12.37 -28.45
N MET A 8 -5.07 11.74 -27.74
CA MET A 8 -5.01 11.58 -26.30
C MET A 8 -3.68 10.89 -26.01
N ALA A 9 -2.90 11.53 -25.16
CA ALA A 9 -1.53 11.14 -24.96
C ALA A 9 -1.49 9.74 -24.29
N PRO A 10 -0.68 8.78 -24.80
CA PRO A 10 -0.71 7.36 -24.40
C PRO A 10 -0.50 7.07 -22.90
N TRP A 11 -0.09 8.06 -22.12
CA TRP A 11 0.15 7.93 -20.69
C TRP A 11 -1.13 7.91 -19.85
N LEU A 12 -2.27 8.45 -20.33
CA LEU A 12 -3.53 8.43 -19.55
C LEU A 12 -4.21 7.04 -19.51
N SER A 13 -4.03 6.21 -20.53
CA SER A 13 -4.59 4.84 -20.58
C SER A 13 -3.78 3.83 -19.77
N LEU A 14 -2.51 4.12 -19.46
CA LEU A 14 -1.70 3.30 -18.57
C LEU A 14 -2.04 3.49 -17.08
N GLU A 15 -2.69 4.59 -16.69
CA GLU A 15 -2.91 4.90 -15.27
C GLU A 15 -3.87 3.93 -14.57
N THR A 16 -4.87 3.38 -15.25
CA THR A 16 -5.88 2.48 -14.66
C THR A 16 -5.33 1.08 -14.33
N PRO A 17 -4.65 0.35 -15.25
CA PRO A 17 -4.01 -0.93 -14.91
C PRO A 17 -2.83 -0.73 -13.96
N LEU A 18 -2.04 0.36 -14.12
CA LEU A 18 -0.93 0.67 -13.23
C LEU A 18 -1.41 0.92 -11.80
N LYS A 19 -2.51 1.66 -11.58
CA LYS A 19 -3.10 1.87 -10.25
C LYS A 19 -3.57 0.56 -9.62
N LYS A 20 -4.17 -0.34 -10.40
CA LYS A 20 -4.62 -1.68 -9.96
C LYS A 20 -3.44 -2.56 -9.53
N THR A 21 -2.37 -2.61 -10.34
CA THR A 21 -1.13 -3.34 -10.02
C THR A 21 -0.38 -2.73 -8.84
N LEU A 22 -0.30 -1.40 -8.75
CA LEU A 22 0.34 -0.69 -7.63
C LEU A 22 -0.41 -0.88 -6.31
N TYR A 23 -1.74 -0.95 -6.34
CA TYR A 23 -2.55 -1.23 -5.15
C TYR A 23 -2.34 -2.68 -4.67
N HIS A 24 -2.36 -3.64 -5.59
CA HIS A 24 -2.11 -5.05 -5.28
C HIS A 24 -0.70 -5.28 -4.71
N HIS A 25 0.29 -4.51 -5.17
CA HIS A 25 1.66 -4.56 -4.68
C HIS A 25 2.05 -3.40 -3.74
N ARG A 26 1.09 -2.83 -3.00
CA ARG A 26 1.31 -1.66 -2.12
C ARG A 26 2.51 -1.82 -1.18
N THR A 27 2.72 -3.00 -0.61
CA THR A 27 3.86 -3.28 0.28
C THR A 27 5.19 -3.23 -0.46
N THR A 28 5.25 -3.77 -1.68
CA THR A 28 6.44 -3.76 -2.54
C THR A 28 6.76 -2.35 -3.02
N VAL A 29 5.75 -1.58 -3.43
CA VAL A 29 5.89 -0.19 -3.90
C VAL A 29 6.34 0.72 -2.75
N SER A 30 5.70 0.61 -1.59
CA SER A 30 6.10 1.39 -0.40
C SER A 30 7.52 1.03 0.06
N ALA A 31 7.92 -0.24 -0.02
CA ALA A 31 9.29 -0.66 0.23
C ALA A 31 10.30 -0.11 -0.78
N ALA A 32 9.94 -0.02 -2.05
CA ALA A 32 10.79 0.57 -3.08
C ALA A 32 11.00 2.07 -2.84
N ILE A 33 9.93 2.83 -2.63
CA ILE A 33 9.99 4.28 -2.42
C ILE A 33 10.76 4.60 -1.13
N SER A 34 10.47 3.89 -0.04
CA SER A 34 11.18 4.09 1.23
C SER A 34 12.67 3.77 1.10
N SER A 35 13.02 2.72 0.36
CA SER A 35 14.42 2.35 0.10
C SER A 35 15.15 3.39 -0.74
N MET A 36 14.51 3.94 -1.77
CA MET A 36 15.08 5.00 -2.60
C MET A 36 15.38 6.25 -1.78
N LEU A 37 14.38 6.76 -1.05
CA LEU A 37 14.51 7.97 -0.24
C LEU A 37 15.52 7.80 0.90
N ALA A 38 15.52 6.65 1.58
CA ALA A 38 16.51 6.34 2.61
C ALA A 38 17.93 6.24 2.03
N THR A 39 18.08 5.67 0.84
CA THR A 39 19.38 5.61 0.16
C THR A 39 19.86 7.01 -0.23
N MET A 40 18.97 7.88 -0.72
CA MET A 40 19.30 9.27 -1.00
C MET A 40 19.76 10.02 0.26
N ALA A 41 19.08 9.82 1.38
CA ALA A 41 19.45 10.44 2.65
C ALA A 41 20.82 9.94 3.16
N ALA A 42 21.13 8.66 2.97
CA ALA A 42 22.37 8.05 3.46
C ALA A 42 23.56 8.15 2.48
N PHE A 43 23.32 8.46 1.20
CA PHE A 43 24.36 8.43 0.17
C PHE A 43 25.58 9.34 0.41
N PRO A 44 25.44 10.56 0.96
CA PRO A 44 26.59 11.39 1.29
C PRO A 44 27.62 10.67 2.18
N LEU A 45 27.14 9.84 3.12
CA LEU A 45 28.00 9.03 4.00
C LEU A 45 28.74 7.94 3.21
N ASP A 46 28.07 7.30 2.25
CA ASP A 46 28.69 6.31 1.37
C ASP A 46 29.75 6.92 0.45
N SER A 47 29.50 8.13 -0.06
CA SER A 47 30.44 8.90 -0.87
C SER A 47 31.71 9.25 -0.06
N ILE A 48 31.55 9.80 1.14
CA ILE A 48 32.67 10.13 2.03
C ILE A 48 33.45 8.86 2.39
N LYS A 49 32.77 7.76 2.73
CA LYS A 49 33.40 6.48 3.03
C LYS A 49 34.24 5.98 1.85
N SER A 50 33.70 6.04 0.62
CA SER A 50 34.42 5.59 -0.57
C SER A 50 35.65 6.46 -0.86
N ARG A 51 35.54 7.78 -0.67
CA ARG A 51 36.66 8.71 -0.88
C ARG A 51 37.79 8.50 0.14
N LEU A 52 37.44 8.30 1.41
CA LEU A 52 38.39 7.93 2.47
C LEU A 52 39.08 6.60 2.23
N GLN A 53 38.46 5.68 1.47
CA GLN A 53 39.04 4.37 1.15
C GLN A 53 40.03 4.42 -0.03
N VAL A 54 39.90 5.41 -0.90
CA VAL A 54 40.70 5.51 -2.14
C VAL A 54 41.79 6.56 -2.01
N ASN A 55 41.50 7.69 -1.37
CA ASN A 55 42.42 8.83 -1.23
C ASN A 55 42.94 8.93 0.21
N ASN A 56 44.16 9.43 0.35
CA ASN A 56 44.73 9.74 1.66
C ASN A 56 44.21 11.10 2.14
N TYR A 57 43.23 11.09 3.04
CA TYR A 57 42.79 12.26 3.80
C TYR A 57 43.20 12.10 5.27
N ASP A 58 43.56 13.21 5.92
CA ASP A 58 44.01 13.19 7.32
C ASP A 58 42.87 12.94 8.31
N SER A 59 41.63 13.26 7.91
CA SER A 59 40.43 13.01 8.71
C SER A 59 39.15 12.95 7.85
N VAL A 60 38.06 12.43 8.43
CA VAL A 60 36.72 12.46 7.81
C VAL A 60 36.30 13.90 7.51
N MET A 61 36.57 14.83 8.43
CA MET A 61 36.22 16.24 8.26
C MET A 61 37.04 16.91 7.16
N ASP A 62 38.32 16.53 7.02
CA ASP A 62 39.17 16.98 5.92
C ASP A 62 38.63 16.51 4.55
N CYS A 63 38.21 15.24 4.45
CA CYS A 63 37.55 14.72 3.26
C CYS A 63 36.26 15.49 2.93
N VAL A 64 35.43 15.81 3.93
CA VAL A 64 34.18 16.57 3.74
C VAL A 64 34.47 17.98 3.24
N LYS A 65 35.40 18.69 3.90
CA LYS A 65 35.78 20.06 3.54
C LYS A 65 36.35 20.13 2.12
N LYS A 66 37.31 19.27 1.79
CA LYS A 66 37.90 19.23 0.43
C LYS A 66 36.86 18.89 -0.63
N THR A 67 35.99 17.90 -0.38
CA THR A 67 34.92 17.55 -1.32
C THR A 67 33.95 18.72 -1.54
N TYR A 68 33.57 19.42 -0.48
CA TYR A 68 32.69 20.59 -0.59
C TYR A 68 33.35 21.75 -1.35
N VAL A 69 34.63 22.01 -1.12
CA VAL A 69 35.37 23.10 -1.79
C VAL A 69 35.64 22.78 -3.27
N GLU A 70 36.03 21.54 -3.59
CA GLU A 70 36.42 21.15 -4.95
C GLU A 70 35.23 20.84 -5.87
N GLU A 71 34.19 20.20 -5.35
CA GLU A 71 33.07 19.68 -6.15
C GLU A 71 31.70 20.26 -5.76
N GLY A 72 31.64 21.05 -4.68
CA GLY A 72 30.38 21.56 -4.13
C GLY A 72 29.47 20.48 -3.54
N PRO A 73 28.22 20.83 -3.18
CA PRO A 73 27.26 19.89 -2.60
C PRO A 73 26.89 18.73 -3.54
N LYS A 74 26.98 18.93 -4.86
CA LYS A 74 26.73 17.88 -5.86
C LYS A 74 27.80 16.78 -5.84
N GLY A 75 29.01 17.08 -5.39
CA GLY A 75 30.11 16.11 -5.27
C GLY A 75 29.81 14.94 -4.33
N PHE A 76 28.96 15.15 -3.31
CA PHE A 76 28.52 14.11 -2.39
C PHE A 76 27.57 13.09 -3.02
N TYR A 77 26.87 13.47 -4.10
CA TYR A 77 25.89 12.63 -4.79
C TYR A 77 26.41 12.01 -6.09
N ARG A 78 27.68 12.24 -6.42
CA ARG A 78 28.30 11.71 -7.64
C ARG A 78 28.31 10.17 -7.60
N GLY A 79 27.65 9.56 -8.59
CA GLY A 79 27.59 8.10 -8.74
C GLY A 79 26.44 7.41 -8.01
N ILE A 80 25.43 8.16 -7.51
CA ILE A 80 24.29 7.59 -6.76
C ILE A 80 23.42 6.61 -7.54
N ALA A 81 23.33 6.73 -8.87
CA ALA A 81 22.37 5.99 -9.69
C ALA A 81 22.47 4.46 -9.54
N ILE A 82 23.69 3.90 -9.62
CA ILE A 82 23.90 2.44 -9.53
C ILE A 82 23.59 1.93 -8.12
N PRO A 83 24.16 2.50 -7.03
CA PRO A 83 23.80 2.11 -5.66
C PRO A 83 22.30 2.26 -5.36
N MET A 84 21.66 3.33 -5.83
CA MET A 84 20.22 3.54 -5.65
C MET A 84 19.41 2.43 -6.30
N LEU A 85 19.70 2.07 -7.55
CA LEU A 85 19.02 0.98 -8.25
C LEU A 85 19.23 -0.37 -7.55
N THR A 86 20.48 -0.74 -7.26
CA THR A 86 20.80 -2.05 -6.68
C THR A 86 20.25 -2.19 -5.26
N ILE A 87 20.41 -1.18 -4.40
CA ILE A 87 19.92 -1.22 -3.02
C ILE A 87 18.40 -1.27 -3.00
N THR A 88 17.73 -0.50 -3.86
CA THR A 88 16.26 -0.52 -3.96
C THR A 88 15.75 -1.90 -4.32
N ILE A 89 16.28 -2.53 -5.39
CA ILE A 89 15.87 -3.87 -5.80
C ILE A 89 16.07 -4.88 -4.66
N VAL A 90 17.27 -4.89 -4.06
CA VAL A 90 17.61 -5.82 -2.98
C VAL A 90 16.69 -5.62 -1.77
N ARG A 91 16.44 -4.38 -1.36
CA ARG A 91 15.61 -4.07 -0.18
C ARG A 91 14.14 -4.35 -0.44
N THR A 92 13.62 -4.00 -1.62
CA THR A 92 12.25 -4.31 -2.01
C THR A 92 12.00 -5.81 -1.99
N LEU A 93 12.86 -6.60 -2.65
CA LEU A 93 12.78 -8.06 -2.59
C LEU A 93 12.88 -8.57 -1.15
N SER A 94 13.74 -7.96 -0.34
CA SER A 94 13.96 -8.38 1.04
C SER A 94 12.69 -8.27 1.87
N PHE A 95 12.02 -7.12 1.74
CA PHE A 95 10.78 -6.84 2.43
C PHE A 95 9.64 -7.70 1.91
N THR A 96 9.52 -7.91 0.60
CA THR A 96 8.47 -8.76 0.03
C THR A 96 8.59 -10.19 0.57
N ILE A 97 9.78 -10.81 0.46
CA ILE A 97 10.02 -12.18 0.95
C ILE A 97 9.78 -12.28 2.46
N TYR A 98 10.23 -11.28 3.23
CA TYR A 98 10.01 -11.24 4.67
C TYR A 98 8.50 -11.22 5.02
N ASN A 99 7.72 -10.35 4.38
CA ASN A 99 6.28 -10.25 4.65
C ASN A 99 5.54 -11.52 4.20
N ASP A 100 5.86 -12.05 3.01
CA ASP A 100 5.24 -13.26 2.47
C ASP A 100 5.53 -14.48 3.37
N THR A 101 6.77 -14.60 3.86
CA THR A 101 7.15 -15.68 4.79
C THR A 101 6.41 -15.55 6.12
N LYS A 102 6.31 -14.33 6.66
CA LYS A 102 5.57 -14.07 7.91
C LYS A 102 4.08 -14.39 7.75
N GLN A 103 3.48 -13.99 6.62
CA GLN A 103 2.10 -14.31 6.29
C GLN A 103 1.89 -15.82 6.16
N PHE A 104 2.80 -16.53 5.50
CA PHE A 104 2.77 -17.99 5.36
C PHE A 104 2.84 -18.71 6.72
N LEU A 105 3.74 -18.29 7.61
CA LEU A 105 3.85 -18.86 8.96
C LEU A 105 2.58 -18.64 9.80
N HIS A 106 1.99 -17.44 9.69
CA HIS A 106 0.74 -17.12 10.37
C HIS A 106 -0.46 -17.90 9.79
N GLN A 107 -0.55 -18.04 8.46
CA GLN A 107 -1.59 -18.84 7.79
C GLN A 107 -1.56 -20.32 8.22
N ARG A 108 -0.36 -20.86 8.44
CA ARG A 108 -0.18 -22.24 8.93
C ARG A 108 -0.32 -22.39 10.45
N GLN A 109 -0.65 -21.32 11.18
CA GLN A 109 -0.75 -21.30 12.64
C GLN A 109 0.53 -21.78 13.35
N LEU A 110 1.69 -21.66 12.69
CA LEU A 110 2.98 -22.02 13.29
C LEU A 110 3.47 -20.94 14.26
N VAL A 111 2.86 -19.75 14.20
CA VAL A 111 3.25 -18.55 14.94
C VAL A 111 1.99 -17.71 15.23
N SER A 112 1.79 -17.28 16.48
CA SER A 112 0.72 -16.35 16.88
C SER A 112 1.18 -14.89 16.86
N SER A 113 0.25 -13.96 16.66
CA SER A 113 0.51 -12.50 16.77
C SER A 113 0.49 -11.98 18.21
N THR A 114 0.21 -12.83 19.21
CA THR A 114 0.02 -12.40 20.62
C THR A 114 1.24 -12.61 21.51
N SER A 115 2.21 -13.44 21.08
CA SER A 115 3.38 -13.80 21.89
C SER A 115 4.66 -13.17 21.35
N ALA A 116 5.48 -12.61 22.26
CA ALA A 116 6.79 -12.02 21.90
C ALA A 116 7.73 -13.04 21.24
N ARG A 117 7.69 -14.31 21.67
CA ARG A 117 8.53 -15.38 21.12
C ARG A 117 8.15 -15.68 19.69
N ASP A 118 6.87 -15.71 19.41
CA ASP A 118 6.30 -16.00 18.11
C ASP A 118 6.61 -14.87 17.12
N ILE A 119 6.48 -13.62 17.57
CA ILE A 119 6.88 -12.44 16.81
C ILE A 119 8.38 -12.46 16.49
N ALA A 120 9.23 -12.78 17.47
CA ALA A 120 10.66 -12.93 17.26
C ALA A 120 11.00 -14.05 16.27
N LEU A 121 10.32 -15.21 16.40
CA LEU A 121 10.54 -16.38 15.55
C LEU A 121 10.12 -16.12 14.09
N SER A 122 8.95 -15.52 13.87
CA SER A 122 8.54 -15.13 12.52
C SER A 122 9.43 -14.05 11.93
N GLY A 123 9.87 -13.09 12.75
CA GLY A 123 10.87 -12.08 12.38
C GLY A 123 12.17 -12.72 11.89
N LEU A 124 12.71 -13.67 12.65
CA LEU A 124 13.92 -14.42 12.33
C LEU A 124 13.76 -15.27 11.07
N ALA A 125 12.68 -16.05 10.99
CA ALA A 125 12.44 -16.96 9.87
C ALA A 125 12.22 -16.19 8.56
N GLY A 126 11.39 -15.15 8.57
CA GLY A 126 11.18 -14.29 7.41
C GLY A 126 12.44 -13.54 7.00
N GLY A 127 13.20 -13.03 7.98
CA GLY A 127 14.47 -12.37 7.71
C GLY A 127 15.53 -13.32 7.15
N ALA A 128 15.63 -14.54 7.68
CA ALA A 128 16.58 -15.55 7.23
C ALA A 128 16.26 -16.04 5.80
N ALA A 129 14.98 -16.31 5.50
CA ALA A 129 14.53 -16.68 4.16
C ALA A 129 14.83 -15.58 3.14
N SER A 130 14.56 -14.33 3.50
CA SER A 130 14.88 -13.14 2.72
C SER A 130 16.38 -13.02 2.42
N GLY A 131 17.23 -13.12 3.45
CA GLY A 131 18.69 -13.06 3.29
C GLY A 131 19.24 -14.18 2.42
N PHE A 132 18.73 -15.40 2.59
CA PHE A 132 19.12 -16.55 1.79
C PHE A 132 18.82 -16.32 0.29
N LEU A 133 17.58 -15.97 -0.05
CA LEU A 133 17.19 -15.78 -1.45
C LEU A 133 17.91 -14.59 -2.10
N ILE A 134 18.11 -13.50 -1.37
CA ILE A 134 18.85 -12.33 -1.85
C ILE A 134 20.34 -12.63 -2.08
N SER A 135 20.93 -13.52 -1.27
CA SER A 135 22.34 -13.87 -1.39
C SER A 135 22.68 -14.40 -2.80
N VAL A 136 21.74 -15.10 -3.44
CA VAL A 136 21.89 -15.67 -4.79
C VAL A 136 22.14 -14.59 -5.84
N GLY A 137 21.49 -13.43 -5.74
CA GLY A 137 21.71 -12.31 -6.65
C GLY A 137 22.85 -11.41 -6.19
N SER A 138 22.85 -11.04 -4.91
CA SER A 138 23.75 -10.02 -4.37
C SER A 138 25.23 -10.45 -4.32
N CYS A 139 25.52 -11.77 -4.25
CA CYS A 139 26.89 -12.28 -4.21
C CYS A 139 27.70 -11.86 -5.44
N ALA A 140 27.12 -11.99 -6.64
CA ALA A 140 27.77 -11.58 -7.87
C ALA A 140 28.06 -10.07 -7.90
N PHE A 141 27.09 -9.25 -7.51
CA PHE A 141 27.26 -7.79 -7.46
C PHE A 141 28.32 -7.35 -6.46
N GLU A 142 28.33 -7.96 -5.28
CA GLU A 142 29.29 -7.62 -4.23
C GLU A 142 30.71 -8.03 -4.61
N LEU A 143 30.89 -9.21 -5.24
CA LEU A 143 32.20 -9.65 -5.70
C LEU A 143 32.77 -8.71 -6.78
N VAL A 144 31.94 -8.27 -7.72
CA VAL A 144 32.34 -7.29 -8.76
C VAL A 144 32.72 -5.95 -8.12
N LYS A 145 31.97 -5.52 -7.09
CA LYS A 145 32.29 -4.31 -6.32
C LYS A 145 33.64 -4.44 -5.60
N ILE A 146 33.89 -5.55 -4.89
CA ILE A 146 35.16 -5.79 -4.19
C ILE A 146 36.33 -5.81 -5.18
N ARG A 147 36.15 -6.44 -6.35
CA ARG A 147 37.17 -6.42 -7.41
C ARG A 147 37.47 -5.01 -7.89
N SER A 148 36.45 -4.22 -8.21
CA SER A 148 36.61 -2.84 -8.68
C SER A 148 37.33 -1.96 -7.64
N GLN A 149 37.02 -2.14 -6.36
CA GLN A 149 37.71 -1.47 -5.25
C GLN A 149 39.17 -1.91 -5.13
N LEU A 150 39.45 -3.21 -5.31
CA LEU A 150 40.80 -3.76 -5.28
C LEU A 150 41.65 -3.24 -6.45
N GLU A 151 41.11 -3.21 -7.67
CA GLU A 151 41.78 -2.65 -8.86
C GLU A 151 42.10 -1.17 -8.67
N SER A 152 41.17 -0.40 -8.13
CA SER A 152 41.37 1.02 -7.80
C SER A 152 42.49 1.20 -6.78
N ALA A 153 42.53 0.37 -5.72
CA ALA A 153 43.57 0.42 -4.71
C ALA A 153 44.95 0.00 -5.25
N ILE A 154 45.02 -0.95 -6.19
CA ILE A 154 46.27 -1.36 -6.85
C ILE A 154 46.76 -0.24 -7.78
N ALA A 155 45.87 0.38 -8.57
CA ALA A 155 46.21 1.48 -9.45
C ALA A 155 46.77 2.69 -8.68
N ALA A 156 46.14 3.05 -7.55
CA ALA A 156 46.60 4.11 -6.66
C ALA A 156 47.99 3.83 -6.07
N LYS A 157 48.31 2.58 -5.72
CA LYS A 157 49.64 2.19 -5.23
C LYS A 157 50.73 2.18 -6.30
N GLN A 158 50.36 2.04 -7.57
CA GLN A 158 51.30 1.92 -8.68
C GLN A 158 51.42 3.22 -9.50
N ASP A 159 50.80 4.33 -9.05
CA ASP A 159 50.70 5.60 -9.78
C ASP A 159 50.29 5.44 -11.26
N ARG A 160 49.47 4.41 -11.55
CA ARG A 160 48.98 4.17 -12.91
C ARG A 160 47.74 5.02 -13.14
N PRO A 161 47.60 5.68 -14.30
CA PRO A 161 46.38 6.42 -14.62
C PRO A 161 45.19 5.44 -14.58
N LEU A 162 44.13 5.83 -13.85
CA LEU A 162 42.88 5.09 -13.77
C LEU A 162 42.25 4.98 -15.16
N LYS A 163 42.59 3.93 -15.89
CA LYS A 163 41.93 3.58 -17.17
C LYS A 163 40.52 3.09 -16.84
N ASP A 164 39.51 3.63 -17.53
CA ASP A 164 38.07 3.40 -17.35
C ASP A 164 37.71 2.07 -16.64
N ILE A 165 37.54 2.13 -15.32
CA ILE A 165 37.12 0.98 -14.49
C ILE A 165 35.64 0.75 -14.78
N ASN A 166 35.36 -0.02 -15.83
CA ASN A 166 34.01 -0.43 -16.18
C ASN A 166 33.63 -1.67 -15.36
N THR A 167 32.67 -1.53 -14.44
CA THR A 167 32.11 -2.62 -13.61
C THR A 167 31.73 -3.87 -14.45
N TRP A 168 31.18 -3.64 -15.64
CA TRP A 168 30.83 -4.70 -16.59
C TRP A 168 32.04 -5.44 -17.15
N ARG A 169 33.15 -4.73 -17.38
CA ARG A 169 34.41 -5.34 -17.82
C ARG A 169 34.96 -6.24 -16.73
N GLY A 170 34.96 -5.78 -15.47
CA GLY A 170 35.36 -6.59 -14.32
C GLY A 170 34.53 -7.87 -14.20
N ALA A 171 33.21 -7.79 -14.35
CA ALA A 171 32.33 -8.96 -14.39
C ALA A 171 32.65 -9.91 -15.55
N ARG A 172 32.82 -9.37 -16.78
CA ARG A 172 33.17 -10.15 -17.97
C ARG A 172 34.52 -10.86 -17.81
N GLU A 173 35.51 -10.21 -17.22
CA GLU A 173 36.84 -10.78 -16.98
C GLU A 173 36.80 -11.92 -15.93
N ILE A 174 35.94 -11.83 -14.91
CA ILE A 174 35.70 -12.93 -13.98
C ILE A 174 35.07 -14.11 -14.72
N ILE A 175 34.02 -13.86 -15.51
CA ILE A 175 33.32 -14.90 -16.28
C ILE A 175 34.26 -15.55 -17.29
N SER A 176 35.11 -14.78 -17.98
CA SER A 176 36.03 -15.34 -18.96
C SER A 176 37.17 -16.15 -18.34
N SER A 177 37.57 -15.84 -17.10
CA SER A 177 38.69 -16.52 -16.42
C SER A 177 38.26 -17.75 -15.61
N HIS A 178 37.07 -17.70 -14.97
CA HIS A 178 36.62 -18.73 -14.02
C HIS A 178 35.21 -19.28 -14.34
N GLY A 179 34.60 -18.84 -15.44
CA GLY A 179 33.22 -19.17 -15.79
C GLY A 179 32.20 -18.46 -14.89
N LEU A 180 30.92 -18.77 -15.07
CA LEU A 180 29.83 -18.19 -14.27
C LEU A 180 29.95 -18.50 -12.77
N LYS A 181 30.51 -19.66 -12.41
CA LYS A 181 30.75 -20.04 -11.01
C LYS A 181 31.76 -19.13 -10.31
N GLY A 182 32.64 -18.46 -11.06
CA GLY A 182 33.59 -17.49 -10.52
C GLY A 182 32.93 -16.27 -9.88
N LEU A 183 31.70 -15.91 -10.30
CA LEU A 183 30.95 -14.81 -9.68
C LEU A 183 30.45 -15.14 -8.26
N TYR A 184 30.50 -16.41 -7.87
CA TYR A 184 29.99 -16.93 -6.61
C TYR A 184 31.13 -17.35 -5.66
N PHE A 185 32.34 -16.81 -5.84
CA PHE A 185 33.44 -17.07 -4.91
C PHE A 185 33.11 -16.56 -3.50
N GLY A 186 33.18 -17.46 -2.52
CA GLY A 186 32.83 -17.17 -1.13
C GLY A 186 31.32 -17.14 -0.86
N PHE A 187 30.50 -17.70 -1.76
CA PHE A 187 29.04 -17.72 -1.61
C PHE A 187 28.56 -18.27 -0.26
N ASN A 188 29.17 -19.33 0.28
CA ASN A 188 28.75 -19.89 1.57
C ASN A 188 28.85 -18.88 2.72
N LEU A 189 29.93 -18.09 2.77
CA LEU A 189 30.11 -17.06 3.78
C LEU A 189 29.24 -15.83 3.51
N HIS A 190 29.03 -15.51 2.23
CA HIS A 190 28.09 -14.46 1.81
C HIS A 190 26.67 -14.79 2.25
N CYS A 191 26.20 -15.99 1.91
CA CYS A 191 24.89 -16.51 2.25
C CYS A 191 24.71 -16.58 3.75
N LEU A 192 25.69 -17.13 4.49
CA LEU A 192 25.65 -17.16 5.96
C LEU A 192 25.55 -15.74 6.54
N ARG A 193 26.34 -14.79 6.03
CA ARG A 193 26.29 -13.39 6.46
C ARG A 193 24.91 -12.79 6.20
N ASP A 194 24.36 -12.96 5.00
CA ASP A 194 23.08 -12.36 4.63
C ASP A 194 21.94 -12.98 5.43
N THR A 195 21.84 -14.30 5.46
CA THR A 195 20.81 -15.03 6.22
C THR A 195 20.81 -14.65 7.70
N LEU A 196 21.99 -14.66 8.35
CA LEU A 196 22.08 -14.28 9.77
C LEU A 196 21.85 -12.78 9.97
N GLY A 197 22.43 -11.94 9.12
CA GLY A 197 22.33 -10.49 9.23
C GLY A 197 20.88 -9.99 9.09
N THR A 198 20.18 -10.43 8.05
CA THR A 198 18.77 -10.05 7.84
C THR A 198 17.83 -10.74 8.83
N GLY A 199 18.11 -11.99 9.21
CA GLY A 199 17.37 -12.71 10.26
C GLY A 199 17.41 -11.96 11.60
N LEU A 200 18.61 -11.63 12.08
CA LEU A 200 18.79 -10.87 13.32
C LEU A 200 18.20 -9.45 13.24
N TYR A 201 18.30 -8.82 12.06
CA TYR A 201 17.72 -7.49 11.83
C TYR A 201 16.20 -7.48 11.98
N PHE A 202 15.48 -8.40 11.32
CA PHE A 202 14.01 -8.45 11.39
C PHE A 202 13.52 -9.02 12.73
N LEU A 203 14.22 -9.99 13.33
CA LEU A 203 13.95 -10.41 14.72
C LEU A 203 14.05 -9.22 15.68
N GLY A 204 15.15 -8.46 15.59
CA GLY A 204 15.39 -7.32 16.45
C GLY A 204 14.34 -6.23 16.27
N TYR A 205 13.98 -5.93 15.02
CA TYR A 205 12.95 -4.94 14.70
C TYR A 205 11.59 -5.32 15.27
N ASP A 206 11.10 -6.53 14.95
CA ASP A 206 9.77 -6.99 15.34
C ASP A 206 9.63 -7.09 16.86
N THR A 207 10.67 -7.61 17.53
CA THR A 207 10.69 -7.75 18.99
C THR A 207 10.74 -6.39 19.67
N ALA A 208 11.64 -5.49 19.23
CA ALA A 208 11.76 -4.15 19.80
C ALA A 208 10.47 -3.35 19.61
N ARG A 209 9.84 -3.48 18.43
CA ARG A 209 8.57 -2.83 18.12
C ARG A 209 7.44 -3.36 19.02
N PHE A 210 7.30 -4.68 19.15
CA PHE A 210 6.27 -5.29 20.00
C PHE A 210 6.34 -4.82 21.45
N PHE A 211 7.52 -4.84 22.06
CA PHE A 211 7.67 -4.39 23.45
C PHE A 211 7.43 -2.89 23.61
N SER A 212 7.85 -2.09 22.63
CA SER A 212 7.69 -0.65 22.68
C SER A 212 6.23 -0.23 22.49
N GLU A 213 5.50 -0.86 21.56
CA GLU A 213 4.05 -0.64 21.38
C GLU A 213 3.29 -1.04 22.64
N LYS A 214 3.53 -2.24 23.17
CA LYS A 214 2.89 -2.71 24.41
C LYS A 214 3.12 -1.76 25.59
N LYS A 215 4.35 -1.22 25.73
CA LYS A 215 4.68 -0.27 26.80
C LYS A 215 4.02 1.09 26.58
N ILE A 216 3.95 1.58 25.34
CA ILE A 216 3.24 2.83 25.01
C ILE A 216 1.75 2.68 25.30
N ASP A 217 1.14 1.56 24.91
CA ASP A 217 -0.28 1.27 25.16
C ASP A 217 -0.58 1.18 26.67
N GLU A 218 0.30 0.52 27.45
CA GLU A 218 0.17 0.47 28.92
C GLU A 218 0.24 1.87 29.55
N ILE A 219 1.20 2.70 29.11
CA ILE A 219 1.35 4.07 29.62
C ILE A 219 0.16 4.94 29.23
N GLU A 220 -0.34 4.84 28.00
CA GLU A 220 -1.50 5.60 27.53
C GLU A 220 -2.78 5.17 28.25
N TYR A 221 -2.94 3.87 28.53
CA TYR A 221 -4.03 3.36 29.35
C TYR A 221 -3.96 3.89 30.79
N ARG A 222 -2.80 3.82 31.46
CA ARG A 222 -2.64 4.38 32.81
C ARG A 222 -2.91 5.88 32.84
N ARG A 223 -2.43 6.62 31.83
CA ARG A 223 -2.68 8.06 31.68
C ARG A 223 -4.15 8.41 31.53
N SER A 224 -4.97 7.50 30.98
CA SER A 224 -6.43 7.67 30.90
C SER A 224 -7.12 7.53 32.26
N LEU A 225 -6.56 6.71 33.17
CA LEU A 225 -7.09 6.46 34.51
C LEU A 225 -6.65 7.53 35.52
N GLU A 226 -5.39 7.97 35.47
CA GLU A 226 -4.83 8.96 36.40
C GLU A 226 -4.16 10.13 35.64
N PRO A 227 -4.92 11.11 35.15
CA PRO A 227 -4.39 12.19 34.31
C PRO A 227 -3.37 13.10 35.02
N ALA A 228 -3.34 13.09 36.35
CA ALA A 228 -2.50 13.96 37.18
C ALA A 228 -1.14 13.34 37.58
N ALA A 229 -0.89 12.06 37.27
CA ALA A 229 0.37 11.41 37.59
C ALA A 229 1.47 11.77 36.56
N ASP A 230 2.70 11.99 37.02
CA ASP A 230 3.86 12.21 36.16
C ASP A 230 4.38 10.86 35.62
N TYR A 231 4.11 10.60 34.35
CA TYR A 231 4.56 9.40 33.64
C TYR A 231 5.92 9.58 32.94
N GLY A 232 6.55 10.75 33.08
CA GLY A 232 7.80 11.08 32.40
C GLY A 232 7.69 11.15 30.87
N PHE A 233 8.83 11.06 30.18
CA PHE A 233 8.89 11.14 28.72
C PHE A 233 8.28 9.89 28.06
N VAL A 234 7.16 10.08 27.35
CA VAL A 234 6.52 9.05 26.54
C VAL A 234 6.95 9.21 25.09
N LEU A 235 7.52 8.16 24.53
CA LEU A 235 8.01 8.18 23.16
C LEU A 235 6.83 8.34 22.16
N PRO A 236 6.86 9.32 21.24
CA PRO A 236 5.80 9.48 20.24
C PRO A 236 5.70 8.25 19.32
N ARG A 237 4.48 7.78 19.03
CA ARG A 237 4.23 6.65 18.12
C ARG A 237 4.83 6.86 16.72
N SER A 238 4.92 8.11 16.25
CA SER A 238 5.55 8.46 14.97
C SER A 238 7.08 8.30 14.95
N ALA A 239 7.74 8.42 16.10
CA ALA A 239 9.18 8.25 16.24
C ALA A 239 9.57 6.76 16.39
N LEU A 240 8.59 5.90 16.71
CA LEU A 240 8.83 4.50 17.00
C LEU A 240 9.48 3.72 15.82
N PRO A 241 8.99 3.80 14.57
CA PRO A 241 9.61 3.11 13.45
C PRO A 241 11.07 3.54 13.22
N PHE A 242 11.37 4.83 13.43
CA PHE A 242 12.72 5.35 13.30
C PHE A 242 13.66 4.71 14.32
N LEU A 243 13.26 4.71 15.59
CA LEU A 243 14.10 4.25 16.70
C LEU A 243 14.26 2.73 16.69
N CYS A 244 13.18 1.98 16.46
CA CYS A 244 13.26 0.53 16.31
C CYS A 244 14.13 0.15 15.11
N GLY A 245 13.93 0.81 13.96
CA GLY A 245 14.72 0.59 12.75
C GLY A 245 16.21 0.92 12.93
N SER A 246 16.50 2.04 13.60
CA SER A 246 17.87 2.49 13.87
C SER A 246 18.61 1.56 14.84
N THR A 247 17.96 1.17 15.94
CA THR A 247 18.55 0.32 16.99
C THR A 247 18.80 -1.09 16.49
N CYS A 248 17.82 -1.72 15.81
CA CYS A 248 18.01 -3.04 15.23
C CYS A 248 19.05 -3.04 14.08
N GLY A 249 19.10 -1.95 13.30
CA GLY A 249 20.09 -1.75 12.25
C GLY A 249 21.52 -1.70 12.80
N VAL A 250 21.74 -1.03 13.93
CA VAL A 250 23.07 -0.98 14.57
C VAL A 250 23.40 -2.32 15.25
N ALA A 251 22.44 -2.90 15.98
CA ALA A 251 22.64 -4.15 16.72
C ALA A 251 22.96 -5.34 15.80
N SER A 252 22.19 -5.50 14.71
CA SER A 252 22.44 -6.55 13.72
C SER A 252 23.82 -6.42 13.07
N TRP A 253 24.22 -5.19 12.71
CA TRP A 253 25.56 -4.93 12.19
C TRP A 253 26.65 -5.24 13.20
N PHE A 254 26.48 -4.89 14.47
CA PHE A 254 27.44 -5.19 15.53
C PHE A 254 27.71 -6.71 15.66
N ILE A 255 26.66 -7.53 15.56
CA ILE A 255 26.76 -8.98 15.65
C ILE A 255 27.40 -9.58 14.40
N ILE A 256 27.00 -9.12 13.21
CA ILE A 256 27.44 -9.72 11.93
C ILE A 256 28.81 -9.21 11.44
N TYR A 257 29.29 -8.08 11.96
CA TYR A 257 30.50 -7.41 11.46
C TYR A 257 31.75 -8.30 11.36
N PRO A 258 32.08 -9.14 12.36
CA PRO A 258 33.26 -10.01 12.27
C PRO A 258 33.18 -10.97 11.08
N LEU A 259 31.99 -11.51 10.79
CA LEU A 259 31.76 -12.39 9.65
C LEU A 259 31.92 -11.64 8.33
N ASP A 260 31.42 -10.40 8.25
CA ASP A 260 31.56 -9.54 7.06
C ASP A 260 33.03 -9.19 6.77
N VAL A 261 33.83 -8.92 7.81
CA VAL A 261 35.28 -8.65 7.68
C VAL A 261 36.03 -9.88 7.18
N VAL A 262 35.78 -11.06 7.76
CA VAL A 262 36.44 -12.32 7.36
C VAL A 262 36.08 -12.65 5.91
N LYS A 263 34.80 -12.58 5.55
CA LYS A 263 34.31 -12.79 4.19
C LYS A 263 34.98 -11.85 3.19
N SER A 264 34.96 -10.54 3.48
CA SER A 264 35.51 -9.52 2.58
C SER A 264 37.01 -9.71 2.35
N ARG A 265 37.77 -10.09 3.39
CA ARG A 265 39.21 -10.36 3.27
C ARG A 265 39.48 -11.60 2.43
N LEU A 266 38.75 -12.70 2.65
CA LEU A 266 38.91 -13.91 1.85
C LEU A 266 38.58 -13.68 0.37
N GLN A 267 37.47 -12.98 0.07
CA GLN A 267 37.10 -12.65 -1.31
C GLN A 267 38.14 -11.74 -1.97
N ARG A 268 38.64 -10.74 -1.23
CA ARG A 268 39.71 -9.86 -1.71
C ARG A 268 41.00 -10.61 -1.99
N ASP A 269 41.43 -11.50 -1.11
CA ASP A 269 42.67 -12.27 -1.28
C ASP A 269 42.57 -13.25 -2.47
N ALA A 270 41.42 -13.89 -2.63
CA ALA A 270 41.12 -14.72 -3.80
C ALA A 270 41.20 -13.90 -5.11
N LEU A 271 40.57 -12.72 -5.14
CA LEU A 271 40.60 -11.83 -6.31
C LEU A 271 42.02 -11.29 -6.58
N ALA A 272 42.77 -10.91 -5.56
CA ALA A 272 44.15 -10.42 -5.71
C ALA A 272 45.06 -11.48 -6.35
N SER A 273 44.93 -12.75 -5.94
CA SER A 273 45.68 -13.84 -6.55
C SER A 273 45.35 -14.03 -8.04
N SER A 274 44.10 -13.78 -8.44
CA SER A 274 43.68 -13.88 -9.84
C SER A 274 44.15 -12.71 -10.72
N ILE A 275 44.23 -11.50 -10.17
CA ILE A 275 44.64 -10.28 -10.90
C ILE A 275 46.16 -10.26 -11.15
N VAL A 276 46.94 -10.82 -10.22
CA VAL A 276 48.40 -10.84 -10.32
C VAL A 276 48.90 -11.92 -11.29
N VAL A 277 48.08 -12.93 -11.63
CA VAL A 277 48.48 -14.11 -12.44
C VAL A 277 47.98 -14.13 -13.91
N PRO A 278 47.96 -13.01 -14.66
CA PRO A 278 48.00 -13.11 -16.12
C PRO A 278 49.16 -12.29 -16.69
N THR A 279 50.39 -12.78 -16.53
CA THR A 279 51.48 -12.43 -17.44
C THR A 279 52.24 -13.69 -17.85
N HIS A 280 52.12 -14.00 -19.13
CA HIS A 280 52.84 -15.03 -19.84
C HIS A 280 54.32 -14.58 -19.97
N ASN A 281 55.14 -14.79 -18.93
CA ASN A 281 56.59 -14.90 -19.12
C ASN A 281 57.27 -15.56 -17.89
N PRO A 282 57.68 -16.83 -17.97
CA PRO A 282 58.44 -17.47 -16.91
C PRO A 282 59.92 -17.12 -17.08
N GLN A 283 60.27 -15.84 -17.03
CA GLN A 283 61.66 -15.41 -16.92
C GLN A 283 61.72 -14.00 -16.37
N ASN A 284 62.39 -13.88 -15.22
CA ASN A 284 63.03 -12.67 -14.71
C ASN A 284 62.18 -11.70 -13.88
N VAL A 285 62.01 -11.99 -12.57
CA VAL A 285 61.93 -10.93 -11.54
C VAL A 285 62.63 -11.41 -10.26
N ASN A 286 63.93 -11.17 -10.18
CA ASN A 286 64.65 -11.08 -8.90
C ASN A 286 64.37 -9.70 -8.29
N GLY A 287 63.48 -9.65 -7.30
CA GLY A 287 63.21 -8.43 -6.54
C GLY A 287 62.56 -8.78 -5.21
N LYS A 288 63.30 -8.61 -4.12
CA LYS A 288 62.86 -8.82 -2.73
C LYS A 288 61.52 -8.13 -2.45
N LEU A 289 60.43 -8.90 -2.48
CA LEU A 289 59.20 -8.55 -1.77
C LEU A 289 59.08 -9.51 -0.59
N THR A 290 59.10 -8.94 0.61
CA THR A 290 59.12 -9.64 1.89
C THR A 290 58.03 -10.71 1.98
N ARG A 291 58.50 -11.94 2.15
CA ARG A 291 57.81 -13.20 2.41
C ARG A 291 56.78 -13.06 3.55
N SER A 292 55.54 -12.73 3.21
CA SER A 292 54.37 -12.96 4.07
C SER A 292 53.64 -14.20 3.54
N SER A 293 53.97 -15.36 4.11
CA SER A 293 53.19 -16.60 4.12
C SER A 293 52.24 -16.82 2.92
N SER A 294 52.78 -17.35 1.83
CA SER A 294 52.02 -17.93 0.73
C SER A 294 51.18 -19.11 1.26
N LEU A 295 49.88 -18.89 1.44
CA LEU A 295 48.93 -19.99 1.56
C LEU A 295 48.92 -20.71 0.21
N SER A 296 49.28 -22.00 0.23
CA SER A 296 49.49 -22.82 -0.95
C SER A 296 48.26 -22.90 -1.86
N CYS A 297 48.54 -22.89 -3.17
CA CYS A 297 47.68 -22.78 -4.35
C CYS A 297 46.78 -24.00 -4.65
N THR A 298 46.46 -24.87 -3.68
CA THR A 298 45.86 -26.19 -4.00
C THR A 298 44.36 -26.33 -3.70
N THR A 299 43.71 -25.41 -2.98
CA THR A 299 42.29 -25.59 -2.57
C THR A 299 41.33 -24.75 -3.40
N ARG A 300 41.34 -24.97 -4.72
CA ARG A 300 40.71 -24.08 -5.70
C ARG A 300 39.18 -24.13 -5.76
N ASN A 301 38.49 -25.05 -5.06
CA ASN A 301 37.03 -25.23 -5.19
C ASN A 301 36.21 -25.29 -3.89
N SER A 302 36.78 -25.04 -2.70
CA SER A 302 35.99 -24.92 -1.46
C SER A 302 36.57 -23.90 -0.48
N PHE A 303 36.27 -22.62 -0.69
CA PHE A 303 36.33 -21.63 0.39
C PHE A 303 35.19 -21.95 1.39
N GLY A 304 35.42 -22.96 2.23
CA GLY A 304 34.50 -23.42 3.26
C GLY A 304 34.67 -22.68 4.59
N LEU A 305 33.74 -22.92 5.52
CA LEU A 305 33.77 -22.36 6.88
C LEU A 305 35.12 -22.55 7.58
N LYS A 306 35.86 -23.62 7.26
CA LYS A 306 37.18 -23.91 7.84
C LYS A 306 38.21 -22.81 7.55
N ALA A 307 38.33 -22.37 6.29
CA ALA A 307 39.25 -21.29 5.92
C ALA A 307 38.87 -19.95 6.56
N ALA A 308 37.55 -19.70 6.70
CA ALA A 308 37.05 -18.54 7.42
C ALA A 308 37.38 -18.58 8.91
N PHE A 309 37.22 -19.75 9.53
CA PHE A 309 37.56 -19.96 10.93
C PHE A 309 39.06 -19.83 11.19
N GLU A 310 39.90 -20.39 10.32
CA GLU A 310 41.36 -20.24 10.38
C GLU A 310 41.77 -18.78 10.22
N LEU A 311 41.20 -18.04 9.25
CA LEU A 311 41.47 -16.61 9.11
C LEU A 311 41.00 -15.82 10.34
N PHE A 312 39.81 -16.12 10.86
CA PHE A 312 39.29 -15.51 12.08
C PHE A 312 40.23 -15.73 13.27
N GLN A 313 40.68 -16.96 13.48
CA GLN A 313 41.67 -17.30 14.51
C GLN A 313 43.01 -16.59 14.27
N GLN A 314 43.47 -16.47 13.03
CA GLN A 314 44.69 -15.71 12.69
C GLN A 314 44.55 -14.22 12.99
N LEU A 315 43.39 -13.61 12.72
CA LEU A 315 43.13 -12.20 13.01
C LEU A 315 43.03 -11.91 14.50
N ILE A 316 42.55 -12.87 15.29
CA ILE A 316 42.50 -12.78 16.75
C ILE A 316 43.89 -13.02 17.37
N SER A 317 44.66 -13.96 16.82
CA SER A 317 45.98 -14.33 17.36
C SER A 317 47.14 -13.44 16.90
N LYS A 318 47.07 -12.81 15.72
CA LYS A 318 48.04 -11.78 15.32
C LYS A 318 47.80 -10.49 16.11
N SER A 319 48.73 -10.18 17.02
CA SER A 319 49.09 -8.85 17.53
C SER A 319 48.63 -8.48 18.94
N ASN A 320 49.62 -8.39 19.85
CA ASN A 320 49.84 -7.29 20.81
C ASN A 320 48.59 -6.48 21.22
N GLY A 321 47.63 -7.10 21.91
CA GLY A 321 46.50 -6.41 22.55
C GLY A 321 45.46 -5.77 21.62
N GLY A 322 45.52 -6.00 20.30
CA GLY A 322 44.72 -5.28 19.31
C GLY A 322 43.74 -6.11 18.45
N GLY A 323 43.70 -7.44 18.58
CA GLY A 323 42.97 -8.33 17.65
C GLY A 323 41.49 -7.99 17.44
N ILE A 324 40.76 -7.66 18.51
CA ILE A 324 39.34 -7.26 18.43
C ILE A 324 39.15 -5.91 17.71
N LYS A 325 40.11 -4.97 17.85
CA LYS A 325 40.05 -3.69 17.13
C LYS A 325 40.16 -3.90 15.62
N VAL A 326 40.89 -4.91 15.17
CA VAL A 326 41.02 -5.25 13.74
C VAL A 326 39.72 -5.83 13.19
N LEU A 327 39.01 -6.64 13.97
CA LEU A 327 37.71 -7.20 13.59
C LEU A 327 36.62 -6.14 13.49
N TYR A 328 36.67 -5.11 14.32
CA TYR A 328 35.68 -4.02 14.35
C TYR A 328 36.16 -2.71 13.70
N SER A 329 37.26 -2.77 12.95
CA SER A 329 37.83 -1.62 12.26
C SER A 329 36.88 -1.12 11.16
N GLY A 330 36.28 0.05 11.36
CA GLY A 330 35.31 0.64 10.44
C GLY A 330 33.84 0.44 10.85
N LEU A 331 33.58 -0.18 12.01
CA LEU A 331 32.24 -0.39 12.54
C LEU A 331 31.50 0.93 12.77
N SER A 332 32.16 1.96 13.29
CA SER A 332 31.52 3.26 13.61
C SER A 332 30.85 3.91 12.40
N ILE A 333 31.53 3.92 11.25
CA ILE A 333 31.00 4.46 9.99
C ILE A 333 29.83 3.60 9.50
N SER A 334 29.97 2.28 9.56
CA SER A 334 28.90 1.36 9.18
C SER A 334 27.67 1.46 10.09
N ALA A 335 27.87 1.64 11.40
CA ALA A 335 26.81 1.81 12.40
C ALA A 335 26.09 3.15 12.21
N PHE A 336 26.82 4.25 12.01
CA PHE A 336 26.23 5.56 11.76
C PHE A 336 25.39 5.58 10.47
N ARG A 337 25.93 5.00 9.39
CA ARG A 337 25.17 4.81 8.14
C ARG A 337 23.93 3.93 8.36
N SER A 338 24.07 2.84 9.12
CA SER A 338 22.98 1.91 9.42
C SER A 338 21.86 2.59 10.22
N PHE A 339 22.22 3.40 11.21
CA PHE A 339 21.29 4.19 12.02
C PHE A 339 20.40 5.06 11.13
N PHE A 340 21.00 5.95 10.34
CA PHE A 340 20.25 6.86 9.47
C PHE A 340 19.45 6.11 8.39
N GLN A 341 20.09 5.17 7.69
CA GLN A 341 19.43 4.47 6.58
C GLN A 341 18.20 3.68 7.06
N HIS A 342 18.33 2.86 8.11
CA HIS A 342 17.21 2.03 8.54
C HIS A 342 16.15 2.83 9.29
N GLY A 343 16.54 3.84 10.08
CA GLY A 343 15.59 4.73 10.73
C GLY A 343 14.70 5.45 9.72
N VAL A 344 15.30 6.14 8.74
CA VAL A 344 14.56 6.86 7.69
C VAL A 344 13.70 5.91 6.86
N MET A 345 14.24 4.75 6.47
CA MET A 345 13.51 3.76 5.68
C MET A 345 12.23 3.29 6.38
N TRP A 346 12.31 2.92 7.67
CA TRP A 346 11.13 2.47 8.41
C TRP A 346 10.12 3.58 8.68
N THR A 347 10.57 4.81 8.97
CA THR A 347 9.66 5.96 9.11
C THR A 347 8.87 6.22 7.83
N ILE A 348 9.56 6.21 6.69
CA ILE A 348 8.92 6.42 5.39
C ILE A 348 7.99 5.24 5.07
N LEU A 349 8.47 4.01 5.24
CA LEU A 349 7.68 2.80 5.00
C LEU A 349 6.38 2.81 5.82
N GLU A 350 6.46 3.13 7.10
CA GLU A 350 5.30 3.21 8.00
C GLU A 350 4.36 4.35 7.60
N SER A 351 4.90 5.52 7.26
CA SER A 351 4.11 6.67 6.81
C SER A 351 3.30 6.34 5.55
N TYR A 352 3.89 5.62 4.61
CA TYR A 352 3.20 5.14 3.41
C TYR A 352 2.24 3.99 3.69
N ARG A 353 2.51 3.14 4.69
CA ARG A 353 1.58 2.09 5.12
C ARG A 353 0.33 2.70 5.78
N LEU A 354 0.47 3.67 6.68
CA LEU A 354 -0.64 4.25 7.43
C LEU A 354 -1.45 5.28 6.62
N ASN A 355 -0.78 6.07 5.77
CA ASN A 355 -1.40 7.21 5.08
C ASN A 355 -1.40 7.06 3.56
N PHE A 356 -1.61 5.85 3.00
CA PHE A 356 -1.63 5.64 1.55
C PHE A 356 -2.80 6.40 0.88
N ARG A 357 -2.59 7.69 0.63
CA ARG A 357 -3.43 8.57 -0.19
C ARG A 357 -2.64 8.86 -1.46
N TRP A 358 -3.27 8.56 -2.60
CA TRP A 358 -2.74 8.75 -3.96
C TRP A 358 -2.30 10.18 -4.31
N SER A 359 -2.50 11.15 -3.41
CA SER A 359 -2.19 12.57 -3.58
C SER A 359 -0.87 13.03 -2.95
N SER A 360 0.02 12.13 -2.51
CA SER A 360 1.27 12.54 -1.85
C SER A 360 2.32 13.00 -2.89
N PRO A 361 2.87 14.23 -2.77
CA PRO A 361 3.78 14.83 -3.77
C PRO A 361 5.11 14.07 -3.96
N LEU A 362 5.42 13.15 -3.05
CA LEU A 362 6.60 12.30 -3.10
C LEU A 362 6.54 11.20 -4.20
N PHE A 363 5.35 10.85 -4.70
CA PHE A 363 5.22 9.88 -5.81
C PHE A 363 5.74 10.45 -7.14
N SER A 364 5.65 11.77 -7.32
CA SER A 364 6.19 12.47 -8.50
C SER A 364 7.72 12.44 -8.56
N LEU A 365 8.42 12.24 -7.44
CA LEU A 365 9.89 12.11 -7.41
C LEU A 365 10.39 10.82 -8.08
N LEU A 366 9.54 9.79 -8.19
CA LEU A 366 9.89 8.53 -8.87
C LEU A 366 10.16 8.75 -10.37
N PHE A 367 9.53 9.77 -10.97
CA PHE A 367 9.68 10.10 -12.39
C PHE A 367 10.75 11.16 -12.69
N ILE A 368 11.25 11.87 -11.68
CA ILE A 368 12.23 12.95 -11.87
C ILE A 368 13.68 12.40 -12.03
N PHE A 369 13.93 11.13 -11.65
CA PHE A 369 15.29 10.59 -11.58
C PHE A 369 15.51 9.23 -12.27
N LEU A 370 14.71 8.87 -13.28
CA LEU A 370 15.20 7.98 -14.34
C LEU A 370 15.96 8.83 -15.36
N PRO A 371 17.30 8.98 -15.29
CA PRO A 371 18.01 9.51 -16.44
C PRO A 371 17.92 8.49 -17.57
N ASP A 372 17.61 9.03 -18.73
CA ASP A 372 17.69 8.44 -20.05
C ASP A 372 18.90 7.49 -20.18
N LEU A 373 18.64 6.18 -20.16
CA LEU A 373 19.61 5.11 -20.38
C LEU A 373 20.05 5.00 -21.86
N ARG A 374 20.10 6.13 -22.58
CA ARG A 374 20.63 6.24 -23.94
C ARG A 374 21.43 7.54 -24.13
N ALA A 375 22.61 7.61 -23.54
CA ALA A 375 23.65 8.53 -24.01
C ALA A 375 25.05 7.95 -23.78
N GLY A 376 25.34 6.84 -24.46
CA GLY A 376 26.71 6.46 -24.74
C GLY A 376 27.17 7.14 -26.02
N LYS A 377 27.82 8.31 -25.92
CA LYS A 377 28.85 8.77 -26.88
C LYS A 377 29.65 9.94 -26.28
N PRO A 378 30.99 9.89 -26.32
CA PRO A 378 31.84 10.91 -25.71
C PRO A 378 31.90 12.16 -26.60
N SER A 379 31.94 13.32 -25.95
CA SER A 379 32.24 14.60 -26.55
C SER A 379 33.62 14.59 -27.21
N ARG A 380 33.64 14.69 -28.54
CA ARG A 380 34.79 15.24 -29.26
C ARG A 380 34.42 16.65 -29.69
N GLY A 381 35.10 17.63 -29.13
CA GLY A 381 35.21 18.93 -29.77
C GLY A 381 35.93 18.79 -31.11
N TRP A 382 35.67 19.72 -32.02
CA TRP A 382 36.68 20.51 -32.76
C TRP A 382 35.98 21.34 -33.85
N ARG A 383 36.31 22.64 -33.84
CA ARG A 383 36.55 23.58 -34.97
C ARG A 383 35.68 23.49 -36.24
N GLY A 384 35.09 24.64 -36.63
CA GLY A 384 34.78 24.96 -38.03
C GLY A 384 36.05 25.14 -38.88
N PRO A 385 35.98 25.49 -40.20
CA PRO A 385 34.90 26.27 -40.84
C PRO A 385 34.48 25.85 -42.28
N GLU A 386 33.42 26.52 -42.77
CA GLU A 386 33.14 26.96 -44.17
C GLU A 386 32.66 26.01 -45.31
N PRO A 387 31.97 26.58 -46.35
CA PRO A 387 30.94 25.92 -47.16
C PRO A 387 31.23 25.84 -48.69
N SER A 388 30.61 24.87 -49.37
CA SER A 388 30.34 24.78 -50.83
C SER A 388 29.86 23.34 -51.09
N GLY A 389 28.90 22.95 -51.93
CA GLY A 389 28.33 23.48 -53.16
C GLY A 389 28.06 22.26 -54.07
N ASP A 390 26.89 22.24 -54.72
CA ASP A 390 26.48 21.42 -55.88
C ASP A 390 26.15 19.90 -55.79
N ARG A 391 24.81 19.62 -55.87
CA ARG A 391 24.00 18.75 -56.79
C ARG A 391 24.57 17.42 -57.38
N PRO A 392 23.73 16.53 -57.98
CA PRO A 392 22.36 16.08 -57.69
C PRO A 392 22.20 14.51 -57.71
N ALA A 393 20.95 14.05 -57.51
CA ALA A 393 20.39 12.68 -57.55
C ALA A 393 20.70 11.88 -58.86
N PRO A 394 20.42 10.55 -59.03
CA PRO A 394 19.11 9.91 -58.74
C PRO A 394 19.04 8.38 -58.42
N ALA A 395 17.81 7.97 -58.05
CA ALA A 395 17.05 6.75 -58.43
C ALA A 395 17.37 5.33 -57.87
N GLY A 396 16.27 4.68 -57.45
CA GLY A 396 16.05 3.23 -57.36
C GLY A 396 15.69 2.75 -55.95
N ALA A 397 14.62 2.00 -55.66
CA ALA A 397 13.46 1.54 -56.42
C ALA A 397 12.42 1.06 -55.39
N HIS A 398 11.15 1.40 -55.60
CA HIS A 398 9.99 0.77 -54.97
C HIS A 398 9.53 -0.39 -55.88
N LEU A 399 9.08 -1.51 -55.30
CA LEU A 399 8.08 -2.34 -55.98
C LEU A 399 7.14 -3.02 -54.98
N ILE A 400 5.85 -2.91 -55.29
CA ILE A 400 4.63 -3.42 -54.66
C ILE A 400 4.07 -4.49 -55.60
N LEU A 401 3.52 -5.61 -55.08
CA LEU A 401 2.45 -6.44 -55.70
C LEU A 401 1.81 -7.27 -54.53
N THR A 402 0.52 -7.26 -54.13
CA THR A 402 -0.79 -7.57 -54.77
C THR A 402 -0.77 -8.87 -55.60
N GLY A 403 -1.66 -9.86 -55.55
CA GLY A 403 -2.94 -10.14 -54.90
C GLY A 403 -3.53 -11.43 -55.51
N SER A 404 -4.57 -12.00 -54.87
CA SER A 404 -5.68 -12.86 -55.37
C SER A 404 -5.50 -14.25 -56.02
N SER A 405 -6.27 -15.20 -55.44
CA SER A 405 -7.31 -16.09 -56.03
C SER A 405 -7.04 -17.52 -56.54
N GLU A 406 -7.99 -18.40 -56.16
CA GLU A 406 -8.48 -19.66 -56.80
C GLU A 406 -7.58 -20.91 -56.75
N SER A 407 -8.05 -22.17 -56.71
CA SER A 407 -9.30 -22.86 -56.34
C SER A 407 -9.02 -24.40 -56.43
N HIS A 408 -9.81 -25.21 -55.71
CA HIS A 408 -10.34 -26.55 -56.09
C HIS A 408 -9.61 -27.92 -55.94
N PHE A 409 -10.42 -28.92 -55.48
CA PHE A 409 -10.37 -30.41 -55.57
C PHE A 409 -9.41 -31.20 -54.62
N ASP A 410 -9.73 -32.34 -53.99
CA ASP A 410 -10.90 -33.24 -53.96
C ASP A 410 -10.84 -34.25 -52.76
N SER A 411 -11.96 -34.93 -52.55
CA SER A 411 -12.41 -35.98 -51.58
C SER A 411 -11.52 -37.23 -51.29
N ILE A 412 -11.72 -37.86 -50.10
CA ILE A 412 -12.06 -39.31 -49.91
C ILE A 412 -12.55 -39.61 -48.46
N ARG A 413 -13.64 -40.39 -48.35
CA ARG A 413 -14.34 -40.94 -47.16
C ARG A 413 -13.74 -42.26 -46.63
N THR A 414 -13.96 -42.56 -45.34
CA THR A 414 -14.58 -43.80 -44.77
C THR A 414 -14.63 -43.67 -43.22
N SER A 415 -15.79 -43.52 -42.55
CA SER A 415 -16.79 -44.49 -42.07
C SER A 415 -16.28 -45.58 -41.10
N THR A 416 -16.62 -45.47 -39.80
CA THR A 416 -17.25 -46.57 -39.01
C THR A 416 -17.76 -46.06 -37.65
N THR A 417 -19.02 -46.41 -37.37
CA THR A 417 -19.81 -46.22 -36.14
C THR A 417 -19.82 -47.51 -35.28
N PRO A 418 -20.40 -47.49 -34.04
CA PRO A 418 -20.03 -48.34 -32.90
C PRO A 418 -20.97 -49.54 -32.70
N PRO A 419 -20.97 -50.17 -31.51
CA PRO A 419 -22.26 -50.50 -30.90
C PRO A 419 -22.38 -50.25 -29.37
N MET A 420 -23.62 -50.00 -28.98
CA MET A 420 -24.22 -50.05 -27.64
C MET A 420 -24.56 -51.50 -27.23
N GLU A 421 -24.77 -51.73 -25.92
CA GLU A 421 -25.97 -52.34 -25.27
C GLU A 421 -25.60 -52.95 -23.90
N SER A 422 -26.15 -52.41 -22.79
CA SER A 422 -27.27 -52.97 -21.98
C SER A 422 -26.75 -53.95 -20.90
N SER A 423 -27.24 -54.11 -19.67
CA SER A 423 -28.49 -53.76 -18.97
C SER A 423 -28.31 -54.11 -17.47
N ASP A 424 -28.99 -53.36 -16.59
CA ASP A 424 -29.69 -53.76 -15.35
C ASP A 424 -29.07 -54.73 -14.32
N ASN A 425 -28.99 -54.31 -13.04
CA ASN A 425 -29.99 -54.71 -12.02
C ASN A 425 -29.84 -53.97 -10.67
N SER A 426 -30.98 -53.71 -10.03
CA SER A 426 -31.18 -53.30 -8.63
C SER A 426 -30.67 -54.36 -7.63
N THR A 427 -30.45 -54.16 -6.33
CA THR A 427 -31.39 -53.73 -5.27
C THR A 427 -30.66 -53.71 -3.90
N HIS A 428 -31.18 -52.95 -2.95
CA HIS A 428 -30.87 -52.83 -1.51
C HIS A 428 -30.46 -54.10 -0.72
N ALA A 429 -29.58 -53.93 0.29
CA ALA A 429 -29.88 -54.04 1.74
C ALA A 429 -28.59 -54.13 2.60
N ASP A 430 -28.56 -53.39 3.72
CA ASP A 430 -28.16 -53.77 5.09
C ASP A 430 -26.77 -54.43 5.35
N ASP A 431 -26.05 -54.26 6.46
CA ASP A 431 -26.08 -53.43 7.68
C ASP A 431 -24.78 -53.78 8.45
N SER A 432 -24.35 -52.88 9.34
CA SER A 432 -23.60 -53.12 10.58
C SER A 432 -22.19 -53.79 10.61
N SER A 433 -21.26 -53.01 11.19
CA SER A 433 -20.35 -53.35 12.31
C SER A 433 -19.23 -54.42 12.16
N ASP A 434 -17.98 -54.00 12.36
CA ASP A 434 -17.22 -54.14 13.64
C ASP A 434 -15.69 -54.34 13.46
N ALA A 435 -14.98 -53.90 14.50
CA ALA A 435 -13.55 -53.90 14.86
C ALA A 435 -12.68 -55.06 14.33
N GLY A 436 -11.35 -54.99 14.22
CA GLY A 436 -10.32 -54.11 14.80
C GLY A 436 -9.02 -54.93 14.93
N SER A 437 -7.85 -54.28 14.98
CA SER A 437 -6.72 -54.72 15.82
C SER A 437 -5.63 -53.65 15.85
N GLU A 438 -5.44 -53.16 17.07
CA GLU A 438 -4.47 -52.18 17.54
C GLU A 438 -3.10 -52.83 17.82
N SER A 439 -2.08 -51.99 17.96
CA SER A 439 -1.08 -52.15 19.02
C SER A 439 -0.58 -50.77 19.44
N GLU A 440 -0.75 -50.51 20.74
CA GLU A 440 -0.60 -49.26 21.49
C GLU A 440 0.86 -48.83 21.75
N GLU A 441 1.07 -47.54 22.06
CA GLU A 441 1.54 -47.12 23.40
C GLU A 441 1.29 -45.62 23.66
N GLN A 442 0.98 -45.31 24.92
CA GLN A 442 0.21 -44.18 25.45
C GLN A 442 1.05 -43.01 26.04
N SER A 443 0.34 -41.92 26.37
CA SER A 443 0.54 -40.92 27.47
C SER A 443 0.64 -39.47 26.96
N SER A 444 -0.14 -38.45 27.36
CA SER A 444 -1.15 -38.25 28.42
C SER A 444 -1.89 -36.91 28.15
N GLY A 445 -3.21 -36.85 28.38
CA GLY A 445 -4.02 -35.61 28.47
C GLY A 445 -4.99 -35.30 27.33
N LYS A 446 -6.16 -35.96 27.27
CA LYS A 446 -7.32 -35.54 26.45
C LYS A 446 -8.29 -34.73 27.32
N GLU A 447 -8.41 -33.42 27.06
CA GLU A 447 -9.63 -32.67 27.40
C GLU A 447 -10.69 -33.01 26.33
N GLN A 448 -11.89 -33.38 26.78
CA GLN A 448 -13.07 -33.59 25.94
C GLN A 448 -13.55 -32.23 25.42
N SER A 449 -13.66 -32.05 24.09
CA SER A 449 -14.17 -30.78 23.52
C SER A 449 -15.69 -30.69 23.74
N GLY A 450 -16.17 -29.62 24.37
CA GLY A 450 -17.58 -29.38 24.63
C GLY A 450 -18.41 -29.06 23.37
N PRO A 451 -19.75 -29.04 23.45
CA PRO A 451 -20.63 -28.62 22.34
C PRO A 451 -20.30 -27.20 21.83
N SER A 452 -19.89 -26.31 22.73
CA SER A 452 -19.51 -24.93 22.44
C SER A 452 -18.18 -24.82 21.69
N ASP A 453 -17.25 -25.77 21.87
CA ASP A 453 -16.01 -25.85 21.09
C ASP A 453 -16.28 -26.14 19.61
N LYS A 454 -17.31 -26.94 19.33
CA LYS A 454 -17.73 -27.26 17.95
C LYS A 454 -18.38 -26.06 17.26
N VAL A 455 -19.20 -25.29 17.98
CA VAL A 455 -19.73 -24.01 17.51
C VAL A 455 -18.59 -23.07 17.16
N HIS A 456 -17.62 -22.91 18.07
CA HIS A 456 -16.51 -22.00 17.91
C HIS A 456 -15.54 -22.42 16.78
N ALA A 457 -15.28 -23.71 16.60
CA ALA A 457 -14.49 -24.21 15.48
C ALA A 457 -15.15 -23.89 14.12
N THR A 458 -16.47 -24.04 14.04
CA THR A 458 -17.26 -23.74 12.84
C THR A 458 -17.26 -22.24 12.55
N LEU A 459 -17.48 -21.42 13.57
CA LEU A 459 -17.46 -19.97 13.50
C LEU A 459 -16.09 -19.42 13.08
N ARG A 460 -15.01 -19.94 13.69
CA ARG A 460 -13.63 -19.53 13.36
C ARG A 460 -13.27 -19.88 11.92
N LYS A 461 -13.74 -21.03 11.41
CA LYS A 461 -13.58 -21.41 9.99
C LYS A 461 -14.31 -20.44 9.06
N LEU A 462 -15.50 -20.00 9.47
CA LEU A 462 -16.33 -19.04 8.74
C LEU A 462 -15.69 -17.65 8.70
N LEU A 463 -15.33 -17.10 9.86
CA LEU A 463 -14.70 -15.77 9.96
C LEU A 463 -13.38 -15.71 9.20
N ARG A 464 -12.53 -16.75 9.28
CA ARG A 464 -11.29 -16.81 8.49
C ARG A 464 -11.51 -16.79 6.99
N LYS A 465 -12.57 -17.43 6.49
CA LYS A 465 -12.90 -17.44 5.05
C LYS A 465 -13.32 -16.05 4.58
N TYR A 466 -14.12 -15.37 5.39
CA TYR A 466 -14.73 -14.11 4.97
C TYR A 466 -13.86 -12.90 5.29
N GLN A 467 -13.21 -12.80 6.46
CA GLN A 467 -12.32 -11.68 6.82
C GLN A 467 -11.16 -11.43 5.83
N PHE A 468 -10.75 -12.44 5.06
CA PHE A 468 -9.69 -12.36 4.03
C PHE A 468 -10.18 -12.06 2.60
N SER A 469 -11.49 -12.06 2.34
CA SER A 469 -12.05 -11.92 0.97
C SER A 469 -12.25 -10.46 0.49
N LEU A 470 -11.63 -9.48 1.16
CA LEU A 470 -11.61 -8.07 0.74
C LEU A 470 -10.69 -7.78 -0.45
N ASN A 471 -9.98 -8.78 -0.97
CA ASN A 471 -9.01 -8.61 -2.06
C ASN A 471 -9.65 -8.25 -3.41
N GLN A 472 -10.96 -8.39 -3.56
CA GLN A 472 -11.68 -8.12 -4.81
C GLN A 472 -12.89 -7.19 -4.56
N MET A 473 -12.62 -5.89 -4.62
CA MET A 473 -13.59 -4.79 -4.43
C MET A 473 -14.14 -4.24 -5.76
N PHE A 474 -13.61 -4.71 -6.89
CA PHE A 474 -13.93 -4.20 -8.22
C PHE A 474 -14.18 -5.36 -9.17
N CYS A 475 -14.98 -5.09 -10.19
CA CYS A 475 -15.29 -6.02 -11.26
C CYS A 475 -14.02 -6.58 -11.95
N ARG A 476 -14.11 -7.82 -12.44
CA ARG A 476 -13.03 -8.48 -13.21
C ARG A 476 -13.46 -8.56 -14.67
N GLU A 477 -12.59 -8.08 -15.56
CA GLU A 477 -12.74 -8.27 -17.00
C GLU A 477 -12.59 -9.76 -17.33
N ASP A 478 -13.57 -10.32 -18.02
CA ASP A 478 -13.49 -11.63 -18.65
C ASP A 478 -13.67 -11.45 -20.16
N GLU A 479 -12.62 -11.72 -20.93
CA GLU A 479 -12.61 -11.55 -22.39
C GLU A 479 -13.53 -12.56 -23.10
N ASN A 480 -14.04 -13.58 -22.40
CA ASN A 480 -14.82 -14.68 -22.97
C ASN A 480 -16.25 -14.80 -22.40
N LEU A 481 -16.93 -13.68 -22.08
CA LEU A 481 -18.29 -13.77 -21.55
C LEU A 481 -19.29 -14.27 -22.62
N THR A 482 -19.88 -15.44 -22.43
CA THR A 482 -20.87 -16.04 -23.35
C THR A 482 -22.30 -15.53 -23.07
N LEU A 483 -23.22 -15.72 -24.02
CA LEU A 483 -24.64 -15.37 -23.81
C LEU A 483 -25.25 -16.14 -22.62
N ASP A 484 -24.87 -17.40 -22.43
CA ASP A 484 -25.31 -18.22 -21.29
C ASP A 484 -24.87 -17.63 -19.93
N GLN A 485 -23.73 -16.95 -19.89
CA GLN A 485 -23.24 -16.26 -18.68
C GLN A 485 -23.98 -14.95 -18.39
N MET A 486 -24.66 -14.35 -19.38
CA MET A 486 -25.52 -13.20 -19.16
C MET A 486 -26.86 -13.60 -18.53
N ASP A 487 -27.43 -14.74 -18.94
CA ASP A 487 -28.61 -15.32 -18.30
C ASP A 487 -28.30 -15.76 -16.86
N GLU A 488 -27.12 -16.37 -16.64
CA GLU A 488 -26.63 -16.69 -15.29
C GLU A 488 -26.53 -15.44 -14.38
N LYS A 489 -26.16 -14.28 -14.93
CA LYS A 489 -26.11 -13.01 -14.16
C LYS A 489 -27.50 -12.49 -13.81
N ILE A 490 -28.49 -12.66 -14.68
CA ILE A 490 -29.90 -12.34 -14.41
C ILE A 490 -30.43 -13.21 -13.28
N ASP A 491 -30.18 -14.51 -13.35
CA ASP A 491 -30.59 -15.47 -12.32
C ASP A 491 -29.90 -15.17 -10.98
N CYS A 492 -28.59 -14.89 -11.00
CA CYS A 492 -27.85 -14.51 -9.80
C CYS A 492 -28.38 -13.23 -9.15
N LEU A 493 -28.71 -12.20 -9.94
CA LEU A 493 -29.25 -10.94 -9.43
C LEU A 493 -30.67 -11.14 -8.87
N HIS A 494 -31.48 -11.94 -9.55
CA HIS A 494 -32.80 -12.32 -9.08
C HIS A 494 -32.71 -13.07 -7.75
N ASP A 495 -31.90 -14.13 -7.69
CA ASP A 495 -31.69 -14.94 -6.49
C ASP A 495 -31.13 -14.12 -5.32
N LEU A 496 -30.18 -13.23 -5.58
CA LEU A 496 -29.62 -12.35 -4.56
C LEU A 496 -30.71 -11.48 -3.92
N ARG A 497 -31.63 -10.97 -4.73
CA ARG A 497 -32.74 -10.09 -4.32
C ARG A 497 -33.88 -10.84 -3.65
N THR A 498 -34.31 -11.97 -4.19
CA THR A 498 -35.56 -12.64 -3.77
C THR A 498 -35.35 -13.74 -2.73
N SER A 499 -34.16 -14.35 -2.68
CA SER A 499 -33.90 -15.56 -1.91
C SER A 499 -32.73 -15.42 -0.94
N VAL A 500 -31.54 -15.05 -1.44
CA VAL A 500 -30.30 -15.16 -0.67
C VAL A 500 -30.20 -14.10 0.44
N LEU A 501 -30.32 -12.80 0.13
CA LEU A 501 -30.27 -11.74 1.16
C LEU A 501 -31.44 -11.83 2.16
N PRO A 502 -32.70 -12.09 1.73
CA PRO A 502 -33.81 -12.34 2.66
C PRO A 502 -33.57 -13.57 3.56
N SER A 503 -32.95 -14.63 3.04
CA SER A 503 -32.60 -15.82 3.83
C SER A 503 -31.57 -15.51 4.91
N ILE A 504 -30.54 -14.72 4.62
CA ILE A 504 -29.57 -14.25 5.63
C ILE A 504 -30.28 -13.44 6.72
N LYS A 505 -31.16 -12.50 6.33
CA LYS A 505 -31.95 -11.70 7.26
C LYS A 505 -32.78 -12.57 8.22
N ARG A 506 -33.39 -13.64 7.71
CA ARG A 506 -34.15 -14.60 8.52
C ARG A 506 -33.24 -15.44 9.42
N GLN A 507 -32.10 -15.90 8.92
CA GLN A 507 -31.12 -16.68 9.70
C GLN A 507 -30.55 -15.89 10.88
N ILE A 508 -30.40 -14.56 10.77
CA ILE A 508 -30.03 -13.69 11.91
C ILE A 508 -31.09 -13.76 13.02
N LEU A 509 -32.38 -13.80 12.68
CA LEU A 509 -33.45 -13.94 13.66
C LEU A 509 -33.46 -15.33 14.28
N ASP A 510 -33.33 -16.38 13.45
CA ASP A 510 -33.25 -17.76 13.90
C ASP A 510 -32.05 -17.92 14.87
N LEU A 511 -30.93 -17.25 14.62
CA LEU A 511 -29.73 -17.24 15.47
C LEU A 511 -29.98 -16.54 16.82
N LEU A 512 -30.63 -15.37 16.84
CA LEU A 512 -31.01 -14.69 18.08
C LEU A 512 -31.96 -15.54 18.94
N GLN A 513 -32.90 -16.24 18.29
CA GLN A 513 -33.85 -17.13 18.96
C GLN A 513 -33.14 -18.36 19.54
N SER A 514 -32.13 -18.90 18.86
CA SER A 514 -31.36 -20.05 19.35
C SER A 514 -30.57 -19.78 20.64
N LEU A 515 -30.32 -18.50 20.94
CA LEU A 515 -29.62 -18.08 22.16
C LEU A 515 -30.54 -17.65 23.29
N ASP A 516 -31.86 -17.70 23.07
CA ASP A 516 -32.87 -17.15 24.00
C ASP A 516 -32.69 -15.63 24.23
N LEU A 517 -32.07 -14.91 23.30
CA LEU A 517 -31.80 -13.46 23.43
C LEU A 517 -32.97 -12.58 22.94
N SER A 518 -34.04 -13.19 22.42
CA SER A 518 -35.15 -12.45 21.81
C SER A 518 -36.08 -11.78 22.82
N GLU A 519 -36.11 -12.23 24.08
CA GLU A 519 -37.09 -11.77 25.09
C GLU A 519 -36.46 -11.24 26.40
N GLN A 520 -35.13 -11.05 26.45
CA GLN A 520 -34.37 -10.65 27.66
C GLN A 520 -34.68 -11.51 28.91
N PRO A 521 -34.47 -12.84 28.86
CA PRO A 521 -34.57 -13.68 30.05
C PRO A 521 -33.50 -13.30 31.09
N THR A 522 -33.84 -13.46 32.37
CA THR A 522 -32.90 -13.28 33.50
C THR A 522 -31.69 -14.21 33.40
N TYR A 523 -31.82 -15.33 32.67
CA TYR A 523 -30.73 -16.25 32.35
C TYR A 523 -30.96 -16.86 30.94
N PRO A 524 -30.20 -16.45 29.90
CA PRO A 524 -30.32 -17.02 28.57
C PRO A 524 -29.80 -18.47 28.55
N CYS A 525 -30.56 -19.37 27.92
CA CYS A 525 -30.22 -20.78 27.77
C CYS A 525 -29.99 -21.12 26.28
N PRO A 526 -28.80 -20.84 25.74
CA PRO A 526 -28.48 -21.12 24.34
C PRO A 526 -28.51 -22.62 24.03
N ASP A 527 -29.04 -22.98 22.86
CA ASP A 527 -28.97 -24.33 22.30
C ASP A 527 -27.75 -24.43 21.35
N PRO A 528 -26.63 -25.04 21.79
CA PRO A 528 -25.40 -25.09 20.99
C PRO A 528 -25.53 -25.98 19.74
N GLU A 529 -26.43 -26.97 19.73
CA GLU A 529 -26.62 -27.84 18.57
C GLU A 529 -27.42 -27.14 17.49
N LEU A 530 -28.53 -26.50 17.88
CA LEU A 530 -29.36 -25.69 16.98
C LEU A 530 -28.58 -24.48 16.47
N THR A 531 -27.79 -23.83 17.33
CA THR A 531 -26.83 -22.78 16.97
C THR A 531 -25.85 -23.23 15.89
N THR A 532 -25.20 -24.39 16.08
CA THR A 532 -24.22 -24.93 15.11
C THR A 532 -24.87 -25.16 13.75
N LYS A 533 -26.11 -25.66 13.73
CA LYS A 533 -26.88 -25.90 12.50
C LYS A 533 -27.20 -24.59 11.77
N ILE A 534 -27.64 -23.56 12.50
CA ILE A 534 -27.95 -22.24 11.92
C ILE A 534 -26.69 -21.60 11.34
N ILE A 535 -25.57 -21.61 12.07
CA ILE A 535 -24.29 -21.05 11.58
C ILE A 535 -23.81 -21.78 10.32
N SER A 536 -23.99 -23.10 10.27
CA SER A 536 -23.61 -23.90 9.10
C SER A 536 -24.45 -23.59 7.87
N GLU A 537 -25.77 -23.41 8.05
CA GLU A 537 -26.66 -23.02 6.95
C GLU A 537 -26.42 -21.56 6.52
N MET A 538 -26.16 -20.68 7.47
CA MET A 538 -25.77 -19.29 7.21
C MET A 538 -24.44 -19.19 6.47
N HIS A 539 -23.49 -20.07 6.77
CA HIS A 539 -22.24 -20.18 6.01
C HIS A 539 -22.49 -20.42 4.51
N ARG A 540 -23.42 -21.32 4.21
CA ARG A 540 -23.80 -21.70 2.84
C ARG A 540 -24.48 -20.53 2.14
N THR A 541 -25.42 -19.86 2.82
CA THR A 541 -26.15 -18.71 2.26
C THR A 541 -25.24 -17.50 2.04
N ILE A 542 -24.34 -17.17 2.97
CA ILE A 542 -23.32 -16.13 2.79
C ILE A 542 -22.40 -16.47 1.61
N GLY A 543 -21.99 -17.73 1.49
CA GLY A 543 -21.17 -18.19 0.36
C GLY A 543 -21.87 -17.98 -0.99
N LYS A 544 -23.16 -18.30 -1.06
CA LYS A 544 -23.99 -18.01 -2.25
C LYS A 544 -24.10 -16.53 -2.55
N ALA A 545 -24.30 -15.68 -1.53
CA ALA A 545 -24.38 -14.23 -1.69
C ALA A 545 -23.10 -13.65 -2.29
N MET A 546 -21.95 -14.09 -1.80
CA MET A 546 -20.65 -13.65 -2.31
C MET A 546 -20.40 -14.13 -3.74
N SER A 547 -20.70 -15.40 -4.03
CA SER A 547 -20.54 -15.94 -5.38
C SER A 547 -21.44 -15.21 -6.38
N ALA A 548 -22.71 -14.99 -6.03
CA ALA A 548 -23.64 -14.24 -6.87
C ALA A 548 -23.16 -12.80 -7.12
N ALA A 549 -22.70 -12.11 -6.06
CA ALA A 549 -22.14 -10.76 -6.19
C ALA A 549 -20.89 -10.72 -7.08
N GLU A 550 -20.01 -11.74 -6.99
CA GLU A 550 -18.81 -11.86 -7.83
C GLU A 550 -19.15 -12.15 -9.29
N THR A 551 -20.13 -13.03 -9.56
CA THR A 551 -20.64 -13.30 -10.91
C THR A 551 -21.29 -12.05 -11.53
N ILE A 552 -22.11 -11.31 -10.76
CA ILE A 552 -22.71 -10.03 -11.20
C ILE A 552 -21.61 -9.00 -11.52
N GLY A 553 -20.51 -9.04 -10.77
CA GLY A 553 -19.32 -8.20 -10.93
C GLY A 553 -18.36 -8.64 -12.03
N LEU A 554 -18.65 -9.65 -12.85
CA LEU A 554 -17.85 -9.94 -14.04
C LEU A 554 -18.21 -8.96 -15.16
N GLU A 555 -17.23 -8.26 -15.73
CA GLU A 555 -17.49 -7.30 -16.81
C GLU A 555 -17.73 -8.03 -18.13
N ALA A 556 -18.77 -7.63 -18.86
CA ALA A 556 -18.99 -8.12 -20.22
C ALA A 556 -17.93 -7.48 -21.15
N PRO A 557 -17.34 -8.23 -22.10
CA PRO A 557 -16.35 -7.72 -23.03
C PRO A 557 -17.02 -6.68 -23.93
N GLN A 558 -16.73 -5.41 -23.66
CA GLN A 558 -17.18 -4.29 -24.48
C GLN A 558 -15.95 -3.56 -25.01
N PRO A 559 -15.95 -3.11 -26.28
CA PRO A 559 -14.82 -2.43 -26.89
C PRO A 559 -14.48 -1.10 -26.19
N GLU A 560 -15.45 -0.45 -25.52
CA GLU A 560 -15.21 0.67 -24.61
C GLU A 560 -16.29 0.77 -23.49
N PRO A 561 -15.95 1.28 -22.28
CA PRO A 561 -16.91 1.55 -21.18
C PRO A 561 -18.04 2.55 -21.50
N SER A 562 -17.95 3.24 -22.63
CA SER A 562 -18.94 4.19 -23.17
C SER A 562 -20.17 3.50 -23.78
N HIS A 563 -20.12 2.18 -24.03
CA HIS A 563 -21.14 1.44 -24.77
C HIS A 563 -22.06 0.58 -23.88
N ASP A 564 -22.01 0.71 -22.55
CA ASP A 564 -22.77 -0.14 -21.63
C ASP A 564 -24.24 0.27 -21.41
N ARG A 565 -24.74 1.28 -22.16
CA ARG A 565 -26.10 1.83 -22.02
C ARG A 565 -27.20 0.78 -22.12
N GLN A 566 -26.99 -0.27 -22.92
CA GLN A 566 -27.95 -1.34 -23.15
C GLN A 566 -27.95 -2.42 -22.05
N LEU A 567 -27.01 -2.39 -21.09
CA LEU A 567 -26.84 -3.43 -20.07
C LEU A 567 -27.80 -3.32 -18.87
N LYS A 568 -28.69 -2.33 -18.84
CA LYS A 568 -29.73 -2.14 -17.79
C LYS A 568 -29.15 -2.26 -16.37
N GLU A 569 -29.50 -3.32 -15.62
CA GLU A 569 -29.09 -3.54 -14.23
C GLU A 569 -27.61 -3.96 -14.09
N PHE A 570 -26.96 -4.35 -15.19
CA PHE A 570 -25.56 -4.80 -15.26
C PHE A 570 -24.60 -3.73 -15.80
N LYS A 571 -25.03 -2.46 -15.86
CA LYS A 571 -24.11 -1.34 -16.08
C LYS A 571 -22.98 -1.42 -15.06
N GLN A 572 -21.76 -1.13 -15.50
CA GLN A 572 -20.54 -1.30 -14.70
C GLN A 572 -20.61 -0.58 -13.34
N PHE A 573 -21.20 0.63 -13.28
CA PHE A 573 -21.37 1.36 -12.02
C PHE A 573 -22.31 0.63 -11.04
N ARG A 574 -23.37 -0.03 -11.54
CA ARG A 574 -24.32 -0.79 -10.70
C ARG A 574 -23.68 -2.07 -10.20
N SER A 575 -23.12 -2.89 -11.08
CA SER A 575 -22.47 -4.16 -10.71
C SER A 575 -21.35 -3.96 -9.69
N ASN A 576 -20.49 -2.94 -9.87
CA ASN A 576 -19.44 -2.61 -8.89
C ASN A 576 -20.03 -2.25 -7.52
N ARG A 577 -21.13 -1.49 -7.50
CA ARG A 577 -21.76 -1.06 -6.25
C ARG A 577 -22.51 -2.20 -5.56
N ILE A 578 -23.15 -3.11 -6.31
CA ILE A 578 -23.77 -4.33 -5.79
C ILE A 578 -22.71 -5.21 -5.13
N LEU A 579 -21.59 -5.44 -5.82
CA LEU A 579 -20.45 -6.17 -5.28
C LEU A 579 -19.95 -5.55 -3.98
N TRP A 580 -19.74 -4.23 -3.97
CA TRP A 580 -19.27 -3.50 -2.80
C TRP A 580 -20.26 -3.55 -1.64
N LYS A 581 -21.53 -3.20 -1.86
CA LYS A 581 -22.57 -3.16 -0.81
C LYS A 581 -22.80 -4.54 -0.21
N THR A 582 -22.87 -5.59 -1.05
CA THR A 582 -23.05 -6.97 -0.58
C THR A 582 -21.85 -7.43 0.26
N LYS A 583 -20.62 -7.15 -0.18
CA LYS A 583 -19.42 -7.45 0.62
C LYS A 583 -19.37 -6.62 1.91
N ALA A 584 -19.73 -5.33 1.87
CA ALA A 584 -19.75 -4.48 3.05
C ALA A 584 -20.69 -5.03 4.14
N VAL A 585 -21.92 -5.42 3.79
CA VAL A 585 -22.86 -6.03 4.73
C VAL A 585 -22.29 -7.30 5.37
N ILE A 586 -21.68 -8.18 4.57
CA ILE A 586 -21.11 -9.44 5.05
C ILE A 586 -19.92 -9.19 5.99
N HIS A 587 -19.05 -8.26 5.63
CA HIS A 587 -17.81 -8.01 6.37
C HIS A 587 -17.99 -7.12 7.60
N GLN A 588 -18.74 -6.03 7.49
CA GLN A 588 -18.86 -5.03 8.54
C GLN A 588 -19.95 -5.37 9.55
N ASN A 589 -21.01 -6.07 9.12
CA ASN A 589 -22.15 -6.32 10.00
C ASN A 589 -22.24 -7.79 10.40
N LEU A 590 -22.17 -8.72 9.44
CA LEU A 590 -22.34 -10.14 9.75
C LEU A 590 -21.11 -10.74 10.45
N CYS A 591 -19.88 -10.37 10.06
CA CYS A 591 -18.68 -10.88 10.74
C CYS A 591 -18.60 -10.38 12.19
N ASP A 592 -18.82 -9.08 12.42
CA ASP A 592 -18.80 -8.49 13.77
C ASP A 592 -19.88 -9.09 14.67
N LEU A 593 -21.10 -9.29 14.14
CA LEU A 593 -22.18 -10.00 14.84
C LEU A 593 -21.78 -11.43 15.20
N LEU A 594 -21.23 -12.18 14.24
CA LEU A 594 -20.82 -13.57 14.42
C LEU A 594 -19.63 -13.70 15.39
N GLU A 595 -18.67 -12.78 15.37
CA GLU A 595 -17.53 -12.76 16.30
C GLU A 595 -17.98 -12.48 17.73
N THR A 596 -18.79 -11.43 17.93
CA THR A 596 -19.37 -11.09 19.24
C THR A 596 -20.19 -12.26 19.80
N PHE A 597 -20.94 -12.94 18.92
CA PHE A 597 -21.71 -14.13 19.25
C PHE A 597 -20.83 -15.28 19.75
N GLY A 598 -19.74 -15.56 19.04
CA GLY A 598 -18.80 -16.63 19.41
C GLY A 598 -18.11 -16.39 20.74
N MET A 599 -17.74 -15.13 20.99
CA MET A 599 -17.12 -14.71 22.25
C MET A 599 -18.10 -14.87 23.42
N TRP A 600 -19.37 -14.48 23.23
CA TRP A 600 -20.39 -14.63 24.26
C TRP A 600 -20.67 -16.09 24.60
N LEU A 601 -20.78 -16.98 23.61
CA LEU A 601 -21.00 -18.41 23.85
C LEU A 601 -19.84 -19.08 24.61
N LEU A 602 -18.61 -18.69 24.31
CA LEU A 602 -17.43 -19.20 25.04
C LEU A 602 -17.43 -18.73 26.50
N GLU A 603 -17.81 -17.48 26.74
CA GLU A 603 -17.93 -16.96 28.10
C GLU A 603 -19.06 -17.69 28.84
N TRP A 604 -20.20 -17.94 28.18
CA TRP A 604 -21.32 -18.68 28.77
C TRP A 604 -20.97 -20.14 29.12
N ASP A 605 -20.24 -20.85 28.24
CA ASP A 605 -19.86 -22.26 28.45
C ASP A 605 -18.86 -22.45 29.60
N ARG A 606 -18.08 -21.41 29.93
CA ARG A 606 -17.04 -21.47 30.97
C ARG A 606 -17.54 -21.16 32.38
N GLN A 607 -18.81 -20.77 32.53
CA GLN A 607 -19.35 -20.30 33.80
C GLN A 607 -20.05 -21.44 34.56
N GLU A 608 -19.47 -21.81 35.70
CA GLU A 608 -19.99 -22.88 36.57
C GLU A 608 -21.08 -22.40 37.52
N ASP A 609 -21.06 -21.10 37.89
CA ASP A 609 -22.02 -20.48 38.81
C ASP A 609 -23.10 -19.69 38.07
N ARG A 610 -24.36 -20.15 38.17
CA ARG A 610 -25.51 -19.53 37.49
C ARG A 610 -26.06 -18.30 38.20
N GLU A 611 -25.65 -18.05 39.44
CA GLU A 611 -26.13 -16.92 40.25
C GLU A 611 -25.12 -15.76 40.33
N ASP A 612 -24.00 -15.82 39.61
CA ASP A 612 -23.02 -14.73 39.55
C ASP A 612 -23.63 -13.46 38.92
N VAL A 613 -23.82 -12.44 39.76
CA VAL A 613 -24.39 -11.14 39.41
C VAL A 613 -23.49 -10.39 38.41
N GLU A 614 -22.18 -10.56 38.47
CA GLU A 614 -21.23 -9.92 37.55
C GLU A 614 -21.35 -10.52 36.14
N PHE A 615 -21.36 -11.85 36.04
CA PHE A 615 -21.63 -12.56 34.78
C PHE A 615 -23.02 -12.23 34.22
N GLN A 616 -24.08 -12.25 35.03
CA GLN A 616 -25.44 -11.91 34.59
C GLN A 616 -25.53 -10.48 34.03
N THR A 617 -24.87 -9.51 34.69
CA THR A 617 -24.84 -8.11 34.23
C THR A 617 -24.11 -7.97 32.90
N LYS A 618 -22.95 -8.62 32.77
CA LYS A 618 -22.12 -8.60 31.55
C LYS A 618 -22.76 -9.36 30.39
N SER A 619 -23.44 -10.47 30.68
CA SER A 619 -24.19 -11.26 29.71
C SER A 619 -25.41 -10.48 29.19
N ALA A 620 -26.13 -9.78 30.06
CA ALA A 620 -27.22 -8.89 29.65
C ALA A 620 -26.74 -7.69 28.81
N GLU A 621 -25.57 -7.11 29.12
CA GLU A 621 -24.95 -6.06 28.30
C GLU A 621 -24.55 -6.58 26.91
N THR A 622 -23.88 -7.73 26.86
CA THR A 622 -23.48 -8.37 25.60
C THR A 622 -24.70 -8.79 24.78
N GLY A 623 -25.78 -9.27 25.41
CA GLY A 623 -27.05 -9.57 24.76
C GLY A 623 -27.72 -8.35 24.13
N ARG A 624 -27.64 -7.17 24.78
CA ARG A 624 -28.08 -5.89 24.20
C ARG A 624 -27.23 -5.48 23.00
N GLU A 625 -25.91 -5.63 23.09
CA GLU A 625 -24.99 -5.35 21.99
C GLU A 625 -25.25 -6.27 20.79
N LEU A 626 -25.39 -7.58 21.01
CA LEU A 626 -25.76 -8.56 19.98
C LEU A 626 -27.08 -8.23 19.30
N SER A 627 -28.09 -7.82 20.09
CA SER A 627 -29.38 -7.39 19.56
C SER A 627 -29.25 -6.14 18.69
N ALA A 628 -28.44 -5.16 19.13
CA ALA A 628 -28.18 -3.95 18.36
C ALA A 628 -27.44 -4.23 17.05
N LEU A 629 -26.40 -5.07 17.08
CA LEU A 629 -25.66 -5.51 15.89
C LEU A 629 -26.56 -6.29 14.92
N ALA A 630 -27.43 -7.16 15.42
CA ALA A 630 -28.38 -7.90 14.59
C ALA A 630 -29.43 -6.98 13.94
N VAL A 631 -29.95 -5.99 14.67
CA VAL A 631 -30.85 -4.97 14.11
C VAL A 631 -30.11 -4.17 13.03
N SER A 632 -28.88 -3.72 13.30
CA SER A 632 -28.06 -2.99 12.34
C SER A 632 -27.81 -3.80 11.07
N ALA A 633 -27.39 -5.07 11.19
CA ALA A 633 -27.18 -5.96 10.06
C ALA A 633 -28.45 -6.14 9.20
N ARG A 634 -29.61 -6.28 9.85
CA ARG A 634 -30.90 -6.43 9.14
C ARG A 634 -31.32 -5.16 8.41
N ILE A 635 -31.13 -3.99 9.03
CA ILE A 635 -31.39 -2.68 8.40
C ILE A 635 -30.49 -2.50 7.16
N GLU A 636 -29.22 -2.85 7.28
CA GLU A 636 -28.28 -2.74 6.16
C GLU A 636 -28.61 -3.74 5.03
N ILE A 637 -29.05 -4.96 5.35
CA ILE A 637 -29.58 -5.89 4.34
C ILE A 637 -30.81 -5.29 3.63
N ASP A 638 -31.73 -4.69 4.36
CA ASP A 638 -32.91 -4.03 3.77
C ASP A 638 -32.52 -2.85 2.89
N ALA A 639 -31.54 -2.06 3.31
CA ALA A 639 -30.99 -0.97 2.50
C ALA A 639 -30.35 -1.48 1.20
N VAL A 640 -29.68 -2.64 1.22
CA VAL A 640 -29.17 -3.26 -0.01
C VAL A 640 -30.30 -3.74 -0.91
N LEU A 641 -31.35 -4.36 -0.35
CA LEU A 641 -32.52 -4.82 -1.12
C LEU A 641 -33.29 -3.66 -1.77
N GLU A 642 -33.47 -2.57 -1.05
CA GLU A 642 -34.04 -1.32 -1.57
C GLU A 642 -33.15 -0.76 -2.67
N TRP A 643 -31.83 -0.69 -2.44
CA TRP A 643 -30.86 -0.18 -3.41
C TRP A 643 -30.85 -0.97 -4.72
N LEU A 644 -30.89 -2.30 -4.64
CA LEU A 644 -30.98 -3.20 -5.80
C LEU A 644 -32.21 -2.88 -6.67
N SER A 645 -33.25 -2.30 -6.08
CA SER A 645 -34.51 -1.95 -6.73
C SER A 645 -34.54 -0.52 -7.29
N LEU A 646 -33.50 0.29 -7.06
CA LEU A 646 -33.48 1.71 -7.47
C LEU A 646 -33.26 1.89 -8.97
N SER A 647 -33.87 2.93 -9.53
CA SER A 647 -33.54 3.42 -10.87
C SER A 647 -32.18 4.13 -10.89
N ASP A 648 -31.57 4.28 -12.06
CA ASP A 648 -30.28 4.94 -12.22
C ASP A 648 -30.29 6.38 -11.68
N LEU A 649 -31.40 7.10 -11.89
CA LEU A 649 -31.63 8.43 -11.32
C LEU A 649 -31.66 8.39 -9.79
N ALA A 650 -32.37 7.43 -9.20
CA ALA A 650 -32.47 7.33 -7.75
C ALA A 650 -31.11 6.97 -7.10
N ILE A 651 -30.27 6.18 -7.79
CA ILE A 651 -28.89 5.90 -7.36
C ILE A 651 -28.06 7.18 -7.34
N ILE A 652 -28.06 7.95 -8.42
CA ILE A 652 -27.33 9.23 -8.49
C ILE A 652 -27.79 10.19 -7.37
N GLN A 653 -29.11 10.25 -7.13
CA GLN A 653 -29.68 11.08 -6.07
C GLN A 653 -29.28 10.60 -4.66
N GLU A 654 -29.22 9.30 -4.42
CA GLU A 654 -28.67 8.71 -3.18
C GLU A 654 -27.20 9.11 -3.00
N GLU A 655 -26.38 9.08 -4.06
CA GLU A 655 -24.97 9.50 -3.97
C GLU A 655 -24.83 10.98 -3.58
N TRP A 656 -25.71 11.85 -4.08
CA TRP A 656 -25.74 13.27 -3.74
C TRP A 656 -26.22 13.56 -2.31
N GLN A 657 -26.91 12.62 -1.65
CA GLN A 657 -27.25 12.72 -0.22
C GLN A 657 -26.02 12.80 0.68
N GLY A 658 -24.91 12.17 0.27
CA GLY A 658 -23.65 12.19 1.01
C GLY A 658 -23.10 13.62 1.15
N PRO A 659 -22.76 14.31 0.04
CA PRO A 659 -22.37 15.71 0.05
C PRO A 659 -23.38 16.64 0.76
N ARG A 660 -24.69 16.39 0.62
CA ARG A 660 -25.74 17.15 1.32
C ARG A 660 -25.65 17.05 2.84
N ARG A 661 -25.49 15.82 3.37
CA ARG A 661 -25.33 15.55 4.81
C ARG A 661 -24.03 16.18 5.32
N LYS A 662 -22.91 15.93 4.64
CA LYS A 662 -21.62 16.51 5.01
C LYS A 662 -21.63 18.04 5.01
N ALA A 663 -22.28 18.68 4.04
CA ALA A 663 -22.46 20.14 4.06
C ALA A 663 -23.30 20.63 5.26
N SER A 664 -24.18 19.80 5.82
CA SER A 664 -24.91 20.10 7.05
C SER A 664 -23.99 19.99 8.28
N ASP A 665 -23.13 18.97 8.32
CA ASP A 665 -22.13 18.79 9.38
C ASP A 665 -21.11 19.94 9.38
N MET A 666 -20.72 20.41 8.18
CA MET A 666 -19.87 21.59 8.01
C MET A 666 -20.51 22.86 8.62
N LEU A 667 -21.83 23.02 8.50
CA LEU A 667 -22.53 24.15 9.12
C LEU A 667 -22.55 24.05 10.64
N ALA A 668 -22.67 22.84 11.19
CA ALA A 668 -22.57 22.61 12.63
C ALA A 668 -21.16 22.96 13.14
N ALA A 669 -20.10 22.51 12.46
CA ALA A 669 -18.71 22.85 12.77
C ALA A 669 -18.47 24.37 12.71
N LEU A 670 -18.96 25.06 11.68
CA LEU A 670 -18.85 26.52 11.60
C LEU A 670 -19.62 27.23 12.72
N ALA A 671 -20.79 26.72 13.13
CA ALA A 671 -21.54 27.27 14.25
C ALA A 671 -20.79 27.09 15.58
N GLU A 672 -20.19 25.94 15.82
CA GLU A 672 -19.31 25.70 16.98
C GLU A 672 -18.09 26.64 16.96
N MET A 673 -17.49 26.90 15.80
CA MET A 673 -16.37 27.84 15.67
C MET A 673 -16.78 29.27 16.04
N LEU A 674 -17.98 29.70 15.60
CA LEU A 674 -18.52 31.01 15.95
C LEU A 674 -18.80 31.16 17.45
N ASN A 675 -19.23 30.07 18.10
CA ASN A 675 -19.52 30.04 19.54
C ASN A 675 -18.27 29.84 20.41
N GLY A 676 -17.10 29.63 19.80
CA GLY A 676 -15.86 29.35 20.52
C GLY A 676 -15.78 27.94 21.12
N THR A 677 -16.76 27.07 20.83
CA THR A 677 -16.88 25.71 21.37
C THR A 677 -16.29 24.64 20.45
N TYR A 678 -15.76 25.05 19.28
CA TYR A 678 -15.17 24.13 18.32
C TYR A 678 -13.90 23.47 18.87
N VAL A 679 -13.85 22.14 18.81
CA VAL A 679 -12.71 21.32 19.23
C VAL A 679 -12.36 20.35 18.10
N TRP A 680 -11.29 20.62 17.34
CA TRP A 680 -10.78 19.65 16.37
C TRP A 680 -9.63 18.88 17.01
N ARG A 681 -9.93 17.66 17.48
CA ARG A 681 -9.00 16.75 18.17
C ARG A 681 -8.43 17.37 19.46
N LYS A 682 -8.94 16.93 20.63
CA LYS A 682 -8.39 17.28 21.95
C LYS A 682 -6.85 17.12 21.94
N LYS A 683 -6.11 18.24 21.89
CA LYS A 683 -4.70 18.26 22.27
C LYS A 683 -4.65 17.97 23.77
N ALA A 684 -4.10 16.82 24.13
CA ALA A 684 -3.53 16.64 25.46
C ALA A 684 -2.24 17.47 25.52
N ASP A 685 -2.10 18.20 26.62
CA ASP A 685 -0.98 19.07 27.04
C ASP A 685 -0.87 20.44 26.37
N GLN A 686 -1.03 21.48 27.19
CA GLN A 686 0.00 22.52 27.34
C GLN A 686 0.06 22.96 28.80
N ASN A 687 1.06 22.44 29.52
CA ASN A 687 1.71 23.18 30.60
C ASN A 687 2.79 24.03 29.91
N GLU A 688 2.37 25.14 29.30
CA GLU A 688 3.27 26.18 28.82
C GLU A 688 2.89 27.44 29.57
N GLN A 689 3.84 28.01 30.32
CA GLN A 689 3.83 29.45 30.59
C GLN A 689 3.98 30.14 29.23
N ALA A 690 2.85 30.27 28.53
CA ALA A 690 2.75 31.02 27.31
C ALA A 690 3.08 32.46 27.65
N ASP A 691 4.16 32.95 27.06
CA ASP A 691 4.51 34.37 27.06
C ASP A 691 3.27 35.18 26.64
N GLU A 692 3.05 36.35 27.23
CA GLU A 692 1.84 37.15 27.02
C GLU A 692 1.65 37.47 25.52
N THR A 693 2.77 37.55 24.79
CA THR A 693 2.84 37.71 23.34
C THR A 693 2.31 36.50 22.54
N ASP A 694 2.49 35.27 23.03
CA ASP A 694 2.05 34.04 22.36
C ASP A 694 0.55 33.79 22.57
N LEU A 695 0.04 34.14 23.75
CA LEU A 695 -1.38 34.12 24.05
C LEU A 695 -2.16 35.16 23.22
N GLU A 696 -1.63 36.36 23.05
CA GLU A 696 -2.24 37.39 22.21
C GLU A 696 -2.21 37.02 20.72
N LYS A 697 -1.13 36.38 20.22
CA LYS A 697 -1.10 35.80 18.87
C LYS A 697 -2.15 34.70 18.70
N LYS A 698 -2.31 33.82 19.70
CA LYS A 698 -3.34 32.76 19.74
C LYS A 698 -4.76 33.33 19.68
N LYS A 699 -5.05 34.39 20.43
CA LYS A 699 -6.33 35.10 20.37
C LYS A 699 -6.55 35.79 19.02
N ALA A 700 -5.50 36.40 18.45
CA ALA A 700 -5.59 37.14 17.19
C ALA A 700 -5.93 36.25 15.98
N HIS A 701 -5.26 35.09 15.82
CA HIS A 701 -5.58 34.20 14.70
C HIS A 701 -6.95 33.51 14.86
N ARG A 702 -7.34 33.16 16.09
CA ARG A 702 -8.70 32.65 16.39
C ARG A 702 -9.78 33.66 16.02
N ALA A 703 -9.60 34.93 16.39
CA ALA A 703 -10.53 35.99 16.02
C ALA A 703 -10.66 36.15 14.49
N ARG A 704 -9.55 36.05 13.76
CA ARG A 704 -9.55 36.07 12.28
C ARG A 704 -10.24 34.84 11.68
N ALA A 705 -10.00 33.64 12.23
CA ALA A 705 -10.68 32.42 11.81
C ALA A 705 -12.20 32.50 12.02
N ILE A 706 -12.65 33.05 13.15
CA ILE A 706 -14.07 33.31 13.44
C ILE A 706 -14.66 34.29 12.43
N GLN A 707 -13.94 35.35 12.09
CA GLN A 707 -14.38 36.30 11.05
C GLN A 707 -14.53 35.61 9.69
N LEU A 708 -13.55 34.80 9.26
CA LEU A 708 -13.64 34.05 8.01
C LEU A 708 -14.74 32.98 8.03
N ALA A 709 -14.98 32.33 9.16
CA ALA A 709 -16.06 31.35 9.32
C ALA A 709 -17.44 31.97 9.00
N ARG A 710 -17.68 33.22 9.40
CA ARG A 710 -18.92 33.96 9.07
C ARG A 710 -19.14 34.06 7.56
N TRP A 711 -18.08 34.30 6.81
CA TRP A 711 -18.12 34.43 5.35
C TRP A 711 -18.16 33.09 4.61
N ALA A 712 -17.74 31.99 5.25
CA ALA A 712 -17.85 30.64 4.70
C ALA A 712 -19.26 30.06 4.81
N ILE A 713 -20.06 30.47 5.80
CA ILE A 713 -21.42 29.96 6.03
C ILE A 713 -22.33 30.09 4.80
N PRO A 714 -22.43 31.25 4.11
CA PRO A 714 -23.22 31.37 2.89
C PRO A 714 -22.77 30.39 1.81
N MET A 715 -21.46 30.17 1.64
CA MET A 715 -20.94 29.23 0.66
C MET A 715 -21.42 27.79 0.96
N VAL A 716 -21.25 27.33 2.21
CA VAL A 716 -21.69 26.00 2.62
C VAL A 716 -23.22 25.84 2.53
N LYS A 717 -23.99 26.88 2.89
CA LYS A 717 -25.45 26.88 2.74
C LYS A 717 -25.89 26.74 1.28
N LEU A 718 -25.22 27.43 0.36
CA LEU A 718 -25.50 27.37 -1.07
C LEU A 718 -25.10 26.01 -1.67
N THR A 719 -23.96 25.45 -1.25
CA THR A 719 -23.56 24.09 -1.62
C THR A 719 -24.58 23.06 -1.11
N ARG A 720 -25.06 23.18 0.13
CA ARG A 720 -26.14 22.33 0.65
C ARG A 720 -27.42 22.50 -0.17
N LEU A 721 -27.80 23.73 -0.50
CA LEU A 721 -28.99 24.04 -1.30
C LEU A 721 -28.91 23.44 -2.71
N PHE A 722 -27.72 23.46 -3.33
CA PHE A 722 -27.46 22.81 -4.62
C PHE A 722 -27.81 21.32 -4.57
N TYR A 723 -27.22 20.57 -3.63
CA TYR A 723 -27.52 19.14 -3.48
C TYR A 723 -28.97 18.89 -3.05
N THR A 724 -29.56 19.74 -2.20
CA THR A 724 -30.98 19.63 -1.86
C THR A 724 -31.88 19.73 -3.09
N LYS A 725 -31.64 20.70 -3.97
CA LYS A 725 -32.38 20.86 -5.23
C LYS A 725 -32.25 19.64 -6.14
N LEU A 726 -31.08 19.01 -6.18
CA LEU A 726 -30.82 17.82 -6.99
C LEU A 726 -31.45 16.54 -6.43
N CYS A 727 -31.52 16.41 -5.10
CA CYS A 727 -32.09 15.24 -4.43
C CYS A 727 -33.63 15.28 -4.31
N THR A 728 -34.28 16.43 -4.49
CA THR A 728 -35.73 16.57 -4.32
C THR A 728 -36.46 16.53 -5.67
N THR A 729 -36.99 15.35 -6.02
CA THR A 729 -37.70 15.07 -7.29
C THR A 729 -38.93 15.93 -7.52
N SER A 730 -39.65 16.34 -6.46
CA SER A 730 -40.88 17.15 -6.57
C SER A 730 -40.66 18.60 -7.01
N GLN A 731 -39.42 19.08 -7.04
CA GLN A 731 -39.09 20.48 -7.36
C GLN A 731 -38.36 20.66 -8.69
N LEU A 732 -38.02 19.56 -9.39
CA LEU A 732 -37.26 19.62 -10.63
C LEU A 732 -38.19 19.75 -11.84
N PRO A 733 -37.98 20.75 -12.74
CA PRO A 733 -38.74 20.87 -13.98
C PRO A 733 -38.27 19.89 -15.09
N PHE A 734 -37.24 19.08 -14.81
CA PHE A 734 -36.62 18.11 -15.72
C PHE A 734 -36.25 16.83 -14.95
N THR A 735 -36.13 15.71 -15.66
CA THR A 735 -35.55 14.46 -15.13
C THR A 735 -34.13 14.28 -15.66
N LEU A 736 -33.32 13.38 -15.09
CA LEU A 736 -32.08 12.96 -15.75
C LEU A 736 -32.37 11.86 -16.77
N ASP A 737 -31.55 11.79 -17.81
CA ASP A 737 -31.60 10.76 -18.84
C ASP A 737 -31.44 9.36 -18.21
N PRO A 738 -32.44 8.47 -18.36
CA PRO A 738 -32.36 7.10 -17.83
C PRO A 738 -31.34 6.22 -18.57
N GLU A 739 -30.84 6.63 -19.73
CA GLU A 739 -29.90 5.86 -20.56
C GLU A 739 -28.42 6.27 -20.36
N ILE A 740 -28.08 6.85 -19.20
CA ILE A 740 -26.69 7.21 -18.89
C ILE A 740 -25.77 5.97 -18.88
N SER A 741 -24.61 6.05 -19.53
CA SER A 741 -23.56 5.02 -19.45
C SER A 741 -22.79 5.10 -18.13
N SER A 742 -22.08 4.04 -17.74
CA SER A 742 -21.22 4.05 -16.54
C SER A 742 -20.14 5.13 -16.59
N LYS A 743 -19.57 5.38 -17.77
CA LYS A 743 -18.58 6.45 -17.95
C LYS A 743 -19.19 7.84 -17.74
N GLU A 744 -20.37 8.09 -18.30
CA GLU A 744 -21.08 9.35 -18.12
C GLU A 744 -21.54 9.55 -16.67
N HIS A 745 -21.98 8.48 -16.00
CA HIS A 745 -22.28 8.48 -14.58
C HIS A 745 -21.07 8.89 -13.73
N ASP A 746 -19.90 8.28 -13.97
CA ASP A 746 -18.67 8.62 -13.25
C ASP A 746 -18.19 10.05 -13.53
N GLU A 747 -18.25 10.50 -14.78
CA GLU A 747 -17.96 11.89 -15.13
C GLU A 747 -18.91 12.87 -14.44
N LEU A 748 -20.20 12.55 -14.39
CA LEU A 748 -21.21 13.37 -13.71
C LEU A 748 -20.94 13.41 -12.20
N ARG A 749 -20.65 12.26 -11.59
CA ARG A 749 -20.29 12.14 -10.17
C ARG A 749 -19.06 12.99 -9.84
N ASP A 750 -18.00 12.91 -10.63
CA ASP A 750 -16.76 13.64 -10.38
C ASP A 750 -16.96 15.15 -10.54
N LYS A 751 -17.64 15.59 -11.60
CA LYS A 751 -17.91 17.01 -11.85
C LYS A 751 -18.84 17.61 -10.79
N VAL A 752 -19.90 16.90 -10.39
CA VAL A 752 -20.85 17.35 -9.35
C VAL A 752 -20.25 17.26 -7.95
N GLY A 753 -19.39 16.27 -7.67
CA GLY A 753 -18.69 16.10 -6.39
C GLY A 753 -17.56 17.09 -6.15
N ALA A 754 -16.94 17.63 -7.21
CA ALA A 754 -15.84 18.58 -7.12
C ALA A 754 -16.19 19.84 -6.31
N LEU A 755 -17.43 20.33 -6.44
CA LEU A 755 -17.93 21.49 -5.69
C LEU A 755 -17.87 21.24 -4.18
N TYR A 756 -18.44 20.12 -3.70
CA TYR A 756 -18.36 19.75 -2.28
C TYR A 756 -16.91 19.59 -1.83
N ALA A 757 -16.09 18.82 -2.57
CA ALA A 757 -14.69 18.58 -2.20
C ALA A 757 -13.88 19.88 -2.07
N ARG A 758 -14.21 20.90 -2.86
CA ARG A 758 -13.57 22.20 -2.79
C ARG A 758 -14.02 23.01 -1.58
N ILE A 759 -15.32 23.00 -1.27
CA ILE A 759 -15.89 23.70 -0.11
C ILE A 759 -15.43 23.03 1.20
N ASP A 760 -15.29 21.71 1.22
CA ASP A 760 -14.69 20.95 2.32
C ASP A 760 -13.25 21.40 2.65
N ARG A 761 -12.45 21.71 1.62
CA ARG A 761 -11.11 22.31 1.82
C ARG A 761 -11.15 23.70 2.44
N VAL A 762 -12.20 24.49 2.20
CA VAL A 762 -12.38 25.79 2.90
C VAL A 762 -12.50 25.54 4.39
N LEU A 763 -13.41 24.63 4.79
CA LEU A 763 -13.59 24.31 6.21
C LEU A 763 -12.31 23.73 6.81
N GLY A 764 -11.66 22.76 6.16
CA GLY A 764 -10.41 22.20 6.65
C GLY A 764 -9.30 23.25 6.83
N GLY A 765 -9.22 24.24 5.94
CA GLY A 765 -8.32 25.38 6.09
C GLY A 765 -8.71 26.28 7.27
N LEU A 766 -10.00 26.56 7.48
CA LEU A 766 -10.49 27.38 8.58
C LEU A 766 -10.29 26.72 9.95
N CYS A 767 -10.57 25.42 10.05
CA CYS A 767 -10.35 24.64 11.27
C CYS A 767 -8.87 24.66 11.67
N PHE A 768 -7.97 24.54 10.69
CA PHE A 768 -6.53 24.60 10.93
C PHE A 768 -6.08 26.00 11.40
N ILE A 769 -6.55 27.07 10.76
CA ILE A 769 -6.24 28.46 11.15
C ILE A 769 -6.83 28.81 12.52
N TYR A 770 -7.94 28.18 12.91
CA TYR A 770 -8.55 28.36 14.22
C TYR A 770 -7.70 27.78 15.36
N GLU A 771 -6.86 26.78 15.06
CA GLU A 771 -6.07 26.09 16.09
C GLU A 771 -4.60 26.47 16.13
N THR A 772 -4.02 26.83 14.98
CA THR A 772 -2.58 27.09 14.84
C THR A 772 -2.30 28.20 13.83
N ASP A 773 -1.21 28.92 14.03
CA ASP A 773 -0.66 29.92 13.10
C ASP A 773 0.50 29.39 12.24
N GLU A 774 0.84 28.10 12.37
CA GLU A 774 1.84 27.44 11.53
C GLU A 774 1.45 27.47 10.04
N ASP A 775 2.41 27.76 9.16
CA ASP A 775 2.22 27.69 7.69
C ASP A 775 1.08 28.58 7.14
N LEU A 776 0.73 29.65 7.88
CA LEU A 776 -0.44 30.49 7.62
C LEU A 776 -0.47 31.06 6.19
N ALA A 777 0.68 31.44 5.62
CA ALA A 777 0.79 31.95 4.25
C ALA A 777 0.33 30.92 3.20
N ASN A 778 0.74 29.66 3.34
CA ASN A 778 0.30 28.58 2.44
C ASN A 778 -1.17 28.25 2.61
N LYS A 779 -1.70 28.33 3.84
CA LYS A 779 -3.14 28.13 4.11
C LYS A 779 -3.98 29.25 3.51
N ILE A 780 -3.57 30.50 3.64
CA ILE A 780 -4.24 31.67 3.03
C ILE A 780 -4.21 31.54 1.51
N ARG A 781 -3.05 31.18 0.92
CA ARG A 781 -2.93 30.92 -0.52
C ARG A 781 -3.89 29.81 -0.96
N GLY A 782 -3.98 28.72 -0.19
CA GLY A 782 -4.93 27.64 -0.40
C GLY A 782 -6.39 28.12 -0.36
N LEU A 783 -6.79 28.91 0.63
CA LEU A 783 -8.15 29.47 0.72
C LEU A 783 -8.49 30.37 -0.47
N ARG A 784 -7.55 31.21 -0.93
CA ARG A 784 -7.73 32.06 -2.12
C ARG A 784 -7.90 31.23 -3.40
N GLU A 785 -7.05 30.22 -3.61
CA GLU A 785 -7.11 29.33 -4.76
C GLU A 785 -8.42 28.52 -4.80
N VAL A 786 -8.89 28.09 -3.63
CA VAL A 786 -10.14 27.37 -3.46
C VAL A 786 -11.35 28.24 -3.83
N THR A 787 -11.30 29.53 -3.49
CA THR A 787 -12.41 30.46 -3.76
C THR A 787 -12.49 30.85 -5.25
N LEU A 788 -11.34 30.97 -5.93
CA LEU A 788 -11.29 31.24 -7.36
C LEU A 788 -11.87 30.11 -8.22
N ARG A 789 -11.80 28.87 -7.72
CA ARG A 789 -12.19 27.68 -8.49
C ARG A 789 -13.56 27.13 -8.13
N SER A 790 -14.20 27.56 -7.03
CA SER A 790 -15.51 27.04 -6.60
C SER A 790 -16.67 27.40 -7.52
N THR A 791 -16.62 28.58 -8.13
CA THR A 791 -17.61 28.98 -9.16
C THR A 791 -17.42 28.17 -10.43
N GLY A 792 -16.18 27.98 -10.88
CA GLY A 792 -15.87 27.14 -12.03
C GLY A 792 -16.24 25.67 -11.85
N ASP A 793 -16.17 25.13 -10.62
CA ASP A 793 -16.66 23.79 -10.33
C ASP A 793 -18.19 23.69 -10.37
N LEU A 794 -18.91 24.71 -9.88
CA LEU A 794 -20.37 24.77 -10.04
C LEU A 794 -20.74 24.85 -11.53
N ASP A 795 -20.05 25.68 -12.32
CA ASP A 795 -20.31 25.78 -13.77
C ASP A 795 -20.05 24.46 -14.50
N ARG A 796 -18.98 23.74 -14.15
CA ARG A 796 -18.71 22.40 -14.68
C ARG A 796 -19.77 21.38 -14.27
N ALA A 797 -20.25 21.44 -13.03
CA ALA A 797 -21.32 20.58 -12.54
C ALA A 797 -22.63 20.85 -13.28
N LEU A 798 -23.01 22.12 -13.44
CA LEU A 798 -24.21 22.53 -14.18
C LEU A 798 -24.11 22.18 -15.66
N LEU A 799 -22.93 22.35 -16.27
CA LEU A 799 -22.68 21.97 -17.65
C LEU A 799 -22.81 20.44 -17.83
N ALA A 800 -22.21 19.65 -16.93
CA ALA A 800 -22.35 18.20 -16.95
C ALA A 800 -23.81 17.77 -16.82
N LEU A 801 -24.54 18.34 -15.85
CA LEU A 801 -25.98 18.08 -15.68
C LEU A 801 -26.77 18.44 -16.93
N SER A 802 -26.46 19.56 -17.59
CA SER A 802 -27.18 20.01 -18.78
C SER A 802 -27.08 19.08 -20.00
N PHE A 803 -26.05 18.22 -20.04
CA PHE A 803 -25.92 17.18 -21.07
C PHE A 803 -26.75 15.92 -20.78
N HIS A 804 -27.25 15.77 -19.54
CA HIS A 804 -27.97 14.58 -19.09
C HIS A 804 -29.37 14.92 -18.56
N ILE A 805 -29.96 16.05 -18.96
CA ILE A 805 -31.36 16.37 -18.66
C ILE A 805 -32.32 15.87 -19.74
N ALA A 806 -33.48 15.38 -19.32
CA ALA A 806 -34.58 14.96 -20.15
C ALA A 806 -35.89 15.64 -19.67
N PRO A 807 -36.86 15.89 -20.58
CA PRO A 807 -38.10 16.57 -20.22
C PRO A 807 -39.02 15.66 -19.38
N LEU A 808 -39.72 16.23 -18.39
CA LEU A 808 -40.74 15.48 -17.63
C LEU A 808 -41.93 15.03 -18.49
N HIS A 809 -42.23 15.79 -19.56
CA HIS A 809 -43.29 15.48 -20.51
C HIS A 809 -42.73 15.35 -21.93
N PRO A 810 -43.07 14.28 -22.68
CA PRO A 810 -42.56 14.04 -24.04
C PRO A 810 -42.82 15.17 -25.05
N ALA A 811 -43.78 16.05 -24.77
CA ALA A 811 -44.19 17.15 -25.65
C ALA A 811 -43.37 18.46 -25.46
N ALA A 812 -42.42 18.52 -24.54
CA ALA A 812 -41.65 19.74 -24.26
C ALA A 812 -40.50 19.95 -25.27
N SER A 813 -40.37 21.17 -25.81
CA SER A 813 -39.29 21.49 -26.75
C SER A 813 -37.91 21.48 -26.05
N PRO A 814 -36.83 20.99 -26.70
CA PRO A 814 -35.47 21.00 -26.13
C PRO A 814 -34.99 22.41 -25.73
N SER A 815 -35.44 23.43 -26.45
CA SER A 815 -35.11 24.84 -26.17
C SER A 815 -35.78 25.40 -24.92
N ALA A 816 -36.98 24.91 -24.59
CA ALA A 816 -37.68 25.25 -23.34
C ALA A 816 -37.01 24.56 -22.15
N LEU A 817 -36.65 23.27 -22.30
CA LEU A 817 -35.96 22.49 -21.28
C LEU A 817 -34.63 23.12 -20.83
N GLN A 818 -33.79 23.55 -21.79
CA GLN A 818 -32.52 24.23 -21.48
C GLN A 818 -32.73 25.59 -20.80
N ARG A 819 -33.80 26.31 -21.16
CA ARG A 819 -34.16 27.59 -20.55
C ARG A 819 -34.59 27.39 -19.11
N ASP A 820 -35.50 26.44 -18.87
CA ASP A 820 -36.02 26.12 -17.54
C ASP A 820 -34.89 25.63 -16.62
N PHE A 821 -33.98 24.79 -17.12
CA PHE A 821 -32.78 24.37 -16.39
C PHE A 821 -31.90 25.55 -15.98
N LYS A 822 -31.62 26.45 -16.92
CA LYS A 822 -30.78 27.62 -16.69
C LYS A 822 -31.42 28.57 -15.68
N ASP A 823 -32.71 28.84 -15.80
CA ASP A 823 -33.43 29.73 -14.90
C ASP A 823 -33.56 29.13 -13.48
N PHE A 824 -33.66 27.80 -13.36
CA PHE A 824 -33.72 27.12 -12.07
C PHE A 824 -32.44 27.24 -11.21
N PHE A 825 -31.25 27.24 -11.83
CA PHE A 825 -29.95 27.34 -11.15
C PHE A 825 -29.28 28.71 -11.24
N ARG A 826 -29.79 29.63 -12.06
CA ARG A 826 -29.26 30.99 -12.20
C ARG A 826 -29.18 31.75 -10.86
N PRO A 827 -30.21 31.74 -9.98
CA PRO A 827 -30.12 32.41 -8.68
C PRO A 827 -28.99 31.84 -7.79
N LEU A 828 -28.82 30.51 -7.81
CA LEU A 828 -27.79 29.83 -7.03
C LEU A 828 -26.38 30.22 -7.50
N THR A 829 -26.18 30.28 -8.81
CA THR A 829 -24.89 30.64 -9.42
C THR A 829 -24.50 32.08 -9.06
N GLY A 830 -25.44 33.02 -9.17
CA GLY A 830 -25.22 34.41 -8.78
C GLY A 830 -24.91 34.55 -7.28
N LEU A 831 -25.67 33.89 -6.41
CA LEU A 831 -25.45 33.93 -4.96
C LEU A 831 -24.11 33.28 -4.56
N LEU A 832 -23.70 32.19 -5.20
CA LEU A 832 -22.43 31.54 -4.91
C LEU A 832 -21.24 32.40 -5.36
N LEU A 833 -21.36 33.07 -6.50
CA LEU A 833 -20.35 34.04 -6.97
C LEU A 833 -20.19 35.20 -5.97
N VAL A 834 -21.29 35.74 -5.46
CA VAL A 834 -21.25 36.81 -4.45
C VAL A 834 -20.65 36.29 -3.14
N ALA A 835 -21.09 35.12 -2.66
CA ALA A 835 -20.57 34.53 -1.41
C ALA A 835 -19.07 34.22 -1.49
N THR A 836 -18.60 33.67 -2.60
CA THR A 836 -17.18 33.38 -2.85
C THR A 836 -16.37 34.67 -2.97
N THR A 837 -16.86 35.68 -3.69
CA THR A 837 -16.21 37.00 -3.78
C THR A 837 -16.06 37.63 -2.40
N ASN A 838 -17.13 37.67 -1.61
CA ASN A 838 -17.09 38.21 -0.25
C ASN A 838 -16.12 37.44 0.66
N PHE A 839 -16.09 36.11 0.58
CA PHE A 839 -15.14 35.31 1.35
C PHE A 839 -13.69 35.60 0.94
N ARG A 840 -13.39 35.69 -0.36
CA ARG A 840 -12.05 36.05 -0.87
C ARG A 840 -11.61 37.43 -0.39
N ASP A 841 -12.52 38.39 -0.44
CA ASP A 841 -12.22 39.77 -0.04
C ASP A 841 -12.02 39.83 1.48
N ALA A 842 -12.78 39.05 2.26
CA ALA A 842 -12.55 38.85 3.69
C ALA A 842 -11.20 38.19 4.00
N VAL A 843 -10.79 37.16 3.23
CA VAL A 843 -9.44 36.55 3.36
C VAL A 843 -8.33 37.56 3.09
N THR A 844 -8.54 38.48 2.14
CA THR A 844 -7.58 39.53 1.80
C THR A 844 -7.54 40.63 2.88
N SER A 845 -8.69 40.99 3.44
CA SER A 845 -8.83 41.98 4.52
C SER A 845 -8.25 41.47 5.86
N CYS A 846 -8.52 40.22 6.24
CA CYS A 846 -8.11 39.66 7.53
C CYS A 846 -6.60 39.39 7.64
N PHE A 847 -5.90 39.21 6.51
CA PHE A 847 -4.49 38.79 6.48
C PHE A 847 -3.59 39.65 5.58
N GLY A 848 -4.11 40.73 4.99
CA GLY A 848 -3.36 41.64 4.12
C GLY A 848 -3.07 41.10 2.72
N LYS A 849 -2.47 41.94 1.87
CA LYS A 849 -1.75 41.48 0.67
C LYS A 849 -0.41 40.92 1.19
N LEU A 850 -0.19 39.61 1.04
CA LEU A 850 1.15 39.07 1.19
C LEU A 850 1.99 39.71 0.08
N ASP A 851 2.97 40.53 0.45
CA ASP A 851 3.94 41.07 -0.49
C ASP A 851 4.68 39.89 -1.11
N GLU A 852 4.73 39.86 -2.44
CA GLU A 852 5.42 38.84 -3.24
C GLU A 852 6.97 38.86 -3.07
N SER A 853 7.48 39.52 -2.03
CA SER A 853 8.91 39.76 -1.80
C SER A 853 9.56 38.87 -0.73
N GLU A 854 8.82 38.01 -0.03
CA GLU A 854 9.40 37.02 0.90
C GLU A 854 9.38 35.61 0.31
N SER A 855 9.98 35.47 -0.86
CA SER A 855 10.40 34.17 -1.41
C SER A 855 11.89 34.21 -1.70
N ASP A 856 12.69 33.78 -0.73
CA ASP A 856 14.04 33.25 -0.93
C ASP A 856 14.16 31.89 -0.23
#